data_AF-A0A073IXE3-F1
#
_entry.id   AF-A0A073IXE3-F1
#
_cell.length_a   1.000
_cell.length_b   1.000
_cell.length_c   1.000
_cell.angle_alpha   90.00
_cell.angle_beta   90.00
_cell.angle_gamma   90.00
#
_symmetry.space_group_name_H-M   'P 1'
#
loop_
_entity.id
_entity.type
_entity.pdbx_description
1 polymer ?
#
loop_
_entity_poly.entity_id
_entity_poly.type
_entity_poly.pdbx_seq_one_letter_code
_entity_poly.pdbx_strand_id
1 'polypeptide(L)'
;MAYLTHVGTGAGGSDAFVSGISDLVSYTCNKGPRVATISADGQWIEIRNPDGNFSLMHRVFVGDAGGLTAPGRLQLGVHDGSLALLSFGPQGAPVTAHILNSNGRVAESISLPGATGRISCLERVEAAGGKVLVFTAGQDAEGITCWEERADDSWRFEATLDLGGAIGTRDVADMAQVTAHGATWLVTLSAQDNAVNLLQVAAGGQVTLAHRLDAAGGLPVSNPTAVEVVQAGGATFVLMAAAGTSSITVMQVQAAGTLALVDQVNDDLNTRFQSLTQMEVVAVEGRVFIVAGGADDGLSLLTLLPDGRLVHLDTIADSSQMALENVTGLSLLVQDGVLRIFASGEGGLRVSELSVDLGDMGTVQKATGSANDLTGTNGDDILQGNGAANVLDGKGGDDILIDGKGEDRLTGGAGADLFVFEADGRRDIITDFQVGVDTIDLSGMGRAYSLDAFKFQSTPNGIKIIFQGEELRLFSHDGQPLDRSDFQLTNLMGLWHVDTGPVLQEAQTLIGTAAADVLQGGTGNDLLRGEAVRASFDDPAGQVFRLYRATLDRDPDRGGHKQWTNALADGSHGLMDVISGFIGSAEFQRTYGATTDAEFVTLLYGNVLDRAPDAGGLAFWTGHLKAGTRSRAEVVRGFSKSSEFKAGTALDSIDMSFAGYQAAMVDDVYRLYRATLGRDPEMAGLLDWSGRMAGDWTYTEVAAGFVGSREFQRTYGDATDRQFVTLLYNNVLDRDPDSAGMDSWLTHLREGTRSREEVVRGFAQSGEFIRSTGDALTAYLRGLGENDRLIGGAGEDVLYGGVLSDTFVFAAFDGGNHRVVDLEAWDRIELQGFGYGGKGSALTHFQQVGDDVVFDDQGVTVTFLNVDLDVVTAQMLMESQGPLRRFPLSQFHQFFPEGFGWCAPSQALSWRAVQAVTNRLHISI
;
A
#
# COMPACT_ATOMS: atom_id res chain seq x y z
N MET A 1 4.64 22.45 -29.79
CA MET A 1 5.73 23.29 -30.34
C MET A 1 6.88 22.37 -30.72
N ALA A 2 7.77 22.78 -31.62
CA ALA A 2 8.99 22.01 -31.90
C ALA A 2 10.14 22.63 -31.10
N TYR A 3 10.59 21.92 -30.07
CA TYR A 3 11.69 22.30 -29.18
C TYR A 3 13.01 21.66 -29.63
N LEU A 4 12.97 20.40 -30.05
CA LEU A 4 14.16 19.61 -30.36
C LEU A 4 14.71 19.93 -31.75
N THR A 5 15.94 20.41 -31.80
CA THR A 5 16.66 20.67 -33.05
C THR A 5 17.89 19.78 -33.17
N HIS A 6 18.04 19.05 -34.27
CA HIS A 6 19.26 18.30 -34.57
C HIS A 6 20.41 19.25 -34.93
N VAL A 7 21.52 19.19 -34.17
CA VAL A 7 22.71 20.03 -34.39
C VAL A 7 23.70 19.32 -35.30
N GLY A 8 23.97 18.04 -35.04
CA GLY A 8 24.90 17.25 -35.83
C GLY A 8 25.12 15.86 -35.27
N THR A 9 25.67 14.97 -36.09
CA THR A 9 26.00 13.60 -35.67
C THR A 9 27.34 13.21 -36.24
N GLY A 10 28.26 12.80 -35.36
CA GLY A 10 29.63 12.43 -35.72
C GLY A 10 29.99 11.04 -35.25
N ALA A 11 31.24 10.65 -35.49
CA ALA A 11 31.78 9.40 -34.96
C ALA A 11 31.87 9.51 -33.43
N GLY A 12 31.16 8.64 -32.72
CA GLY A 12 31.21 8.44 -31.27
C GLY A 12 32.20 7.36 -30.82
N GLY A 13 32.66 6.51 -31.74
CA GLY A 13 33.64 5.43 -31.50
C GLY A 13 34.58 5.21 -32.70
N SER A 14 35.66 4.47 -32.51
CA SER A 14 36.51 3.94 -33.59
C SER A 14 36.40 2.42 -33.71
N ASP A 15 37.21 1.76 -34.53
CA ASP A 15 37.34 0.29 -34.57
C ASP A 15 37.64 -0.38 -33.20
N ALA A 16 37.94 0.40 -32.14
CA ALA A 16 38.11 -0.09 -30.79
C ALA A 16 36.76 -0.32 -30.06
N PHE A 17 35.66 0.22 -30.59
CA PHE A 17 34.31 0.09 -30.07
C PHE A 17 33.51 -0.94 -30.89
N VAL A 18 34.12 -2.05 -31.31
CA VAL A 18 33.40 -3.09 -32.09
C VAL A 18 32.14 -3.59 -31.36
N SER A 19 32.13 -3.48 -30.04
CA SER A 19 31.02 -3.83 -29.14
C SER A 19 29.93 -2.75 -29.01
N GLY A 20 30.09 -1.57 -29.66
CA GLY A 20 29.16 -0.45 -29.55
C GLY A 20 29.47 0.50 -28.39
N ILE A 21 28.68 1.55 -28.24
CA ILE A 21 28.72 2.51 -27.11
C ILE A 21 27.64 2.09 -26.12
N SER A 22 28.02 1.81 -24.86
CA SER A 22 27.08 1.42 -23.80
C SER A 22 26.72 2.52 -22.83
N ASP A 23 27.53 3.58 -22.79
CA ASP A 23 27.30 4.71 -21.89
C ASP A 23 28.07 5.95 -22.39
N LEU A 24 27.58 7.13 -22.04
CA LEU A 24 28.24 8.39 -22.36
C LEU A 24 27.96 9.44 -21.27
N VAL A 25 28.93 10.32 -21.04
CA VAL A 25 28.78 11.47 -20.14
C VAL A 25 29.32 12.74 -20.79
N SER A 26 28.66 13.86 -20.52
CA SER A 26 29.10 15.18 -20.97
C SER A 26 29.58 16.05 -19.80
N TYR A 27 30.60 16.88 -20.03
CA TYR A 27 31.15 17.77 -19.00
C TYR A 27 31.83 19.00 -19.61
N THR A 28 32.06 20.03 -18.80
CA THR A 28 32.72 21.26 -19.23
C THR A 28 34.15 21.36 -18.68
N CYS A 29 35.08 21.85 -19.51
CA CYS A 29 36.44 22.17 -19.12
C CYS A 29 36.83 23.58 -19.60
N ASN A 30 38.06 24.03 -19.34
CA ASN A 30 38.54 25.37 -19.76
C ASN A 30 38.55 25.57 -21.28
N LYS A 31 38.40 24.49 -22.05
CA LYS A 31 38.35 24.50 -23.52
C LYS A 31 36.94 24.21 -24.04
N GLY A 32 35.94 24.35 -23.19
CA GLY A 32 34.53 24.14 -23.50
C GLY A 32 34.05 22.71 -23.22
N PRO A 33 32.92 22.32 -23.82
CA PRO A 33 32.19 21.09 -23.54
C PRO A 33 32.88 19.87 -24.13
N ARG A 34 32.74 18.71 -23.49
CA ARG A 34 33.32 17.42 -23.86
C ARG A 34 32.28 16.32 -23.71
N VAL A 35 32.41 15.29 -24.55
CA VAL A 35 31.64 14.06 -24.43
C VAL A 35 32.62 12.91 -24.30
N ALA A 36 32.47 12.11 -23.26
CA ALA A 36 33.20 10.86 -23.05
C ALA A 36 32.26 9.68 -23.30
N THR A 37 32.71 8.70 -24.07
CA THR A 37 31.99 7.45 -24.37
C THR A 37 32.78 6.25 -23.90
N ILE A 38 32.10 5.16 -23.53
CA ILE A 38 32.71 3.87 -23.20
C ILE A 38 32.18 2.75 -24.09
N SER A 39 33.07 1.83 -24.46
CA SER A 39 32.70 0.65 -25.25
C SER A 39 31.86 -0.32 -24.41
N ALA A 40 30.98 -1.10 -25.04
CA ALA A 40 30.09 -2.01 -24.29
C ALA A 40 30.84 -3.12 -23.53
N ASP A 41 32.03 -3.52 -23.98
CA ASP A 41 32.94 -4.39 -23.23
C ASP A 41 33.73 -3.69 -22.10
N GLY A 42 33.58 -2.36 -21.97
CA GLY A 42 34.23 -1.50 -21.00
C GLY A 42 35.74 -1.32 -21.18
N GLN A 43 36.31 -1.75 -22.30
CA GLN A 43 37.77 -1.72 -22.50
C GLN A 43 38.32 -0.36 -22.93
N TRP A 44 37.49 0.49 -23.53
CA TRP A 44 37.93 1.75 -24.12
C TRP A 44 37.06 2.92 -23.71
N ILE A 45 37.72 4.04 -23.39
CA ILE A 45 37.08 5.35 -23.24
C ILE A 45 37.59 6.27 -24.34
N GLU A 46 36.69 6.99 -24.99
CA GLU A 46 37.03 8.06 -25.93
C GLU A 46 36.45 9.39 -25.49
N ILE A 47 37.28 10.44 -25.50
CA ILE A 47 36.85 11.81 -25.21
C ILE A 47 36.88 12.61 -26.51
N ARG A 48 35.77 13.28 -26.81
CA ARG A 48 35.52 13.97 -28.08
C ARG A 48 35.06 15.42 -27.87
N ASN A 49 35.36 16.27 -28.85
CA ASN A 49 34.79 17.62 -28.91
C ASN A 49 33.44 17.56 -29.63
N PRO A 50 32.34 18.07 -29.04
CA PRO A 50 31.06 18.18 -29.75
C PRO A 50 31.09 19.39 -30.69
N ASP A 51 31.87 19.28 -31.77
CA ASP A 51 32.11 20.30 -32.82
C ASP A 51 31.33 20.01 -34.12
N GLY A 52 30.22 19.28 -34.00
CA GLY A 52 29.42 18.75 -35.09
C GLY A 52 29.96 17.45 -35.70
N ASN A 53 31.28 17.23 -35.70
CA ASN A 53 31.91 16.00 -36.21
C ASN A 53 32.40 15.06 -35.10
N PHE A 54 32.30 15.47 -33.83
CA PHE A 54 32.73 14.70 -32.67
C PHE A 54 34.23 14.35 -32.74
N SER A 55 35.08 15.34 -32.99
CA SER A 55 36.53 15.12 -33.19
C SER A 55 37.20 14.45 -31.98
N LEU A 56 37.92 13.36 -32.23
CA LEU A 56 38.62 12.60 -31.19
C LEU A 56 39.74 13.43 -30.56
N MET A 57 39.70 13.56 -29.23
CA MET A 57 40.75 14.25 -28.48
C MET A 57 41.68 13.31 -27.73
N HIS A 58 41.10 12.30 -27.09
CA HIS A 58 41.84 11.38 -26.23
C HIS A 58 41.19 10.02 -26.24
N ARG A 59 42.01 8.98 -26.12
CA ARG A 59 41.58 7.60 -26.02
C ARG A 59 42.34 6.96 -24.87
N VAL A 60 41.62 6.22 -24.04
CA VAL A 60 42.16 5.53 -22.87
C VAL A 60 41.79 4.06 -22.97
N PHE A 61 42.78 3.20 -22.78
CA PHE A 61 42.57 1.77 -22.59
C PHE A 61 42.37 1.51 -21.10
N VAL A 62 41.23 0.94 -20.73
CA VAL A 62 40.84 0.67 -19.34
C VAL A 62 41.41 -0.68 -18.88
N GLY A 63 41.38 -1.70 -19.74
CA GLY A 63 41.89 -3.04 -19.44
C GLY A 63 41.17 -4.13 -20.24
N ASP A 64 41.66 -5.37 -20.16
CA ASP A 64 41.01 -6.52 -20.79
C ASP A 64 39.81 -7.01 -19.99
N ALA A 65 38.71 -7.28 -20.68
CA ALA A 65 37.50 -7.84 -20.10
C ALA A 65 37.63 -9.37 -19.93
N GLY A 66 37.61 -9.87 -18.69
CA GLY A 66 37.74 -11.30 -18.39
C GLY A 66 36.38 -12.00 -18.24
N GLY A 67 35.77 -12.48 -19.33
CA GLY A 67 34.55 -13.32 -19.27
C GLY A 67 33.26 -12.63 -19.73
N LEU A 68 32.10 -13.14 -19.31
CA LEU A 68 30.79 -12.52 -19.58
C LEU A 68 30.69 -11.23 -18.74
N THR A 69 30.77 -10.07 -19.37
CA THR A 69 30.81 -8.75 -18.71
C THR A 69 29.43 -8.10 -18.63
N ALA A 70 29.20 -7.30 -17.58
CA ALA A 70 28.17 -6.27 -17.66
C ALA A 70 28.63 -5.17 -18.65
N PRO A 71 27.72 -4.37 -19.23
CA PRO A 71 28.09 -3.25 -20.08
C PRO A 71 29.02 -2.28 -19.36
N GLY A 72 30.00 -1.72 -20.06
CA GLY A 72 30.82 -0.63 -19.52
C GLY A 72 29.97 0.57 -19.14
N ARG A 73 30.19 1.12 -17.95
CA ARG A 73 29.49 2.30 -17.44
C ARG A 73 30.46 3.44 -17.20
N LEU A 74 29.98 4.67 -17.37
CA LEU A 74 30.71 5.89 -17.08
C LEU A 74 29.89 6.80 -16.18
N GLN A 75 30.54 7.35 -15.16
CA GLN A 75 29.94 8.36 -14.29
C GLN A 75 30.93 9.49 -14.03
N LEU A 76 30.45 10.71 -13.87
CA LEU A 76 31.28 11.81 -13.39
C LEU A 76 31.52 11.68 -11.88
N GLY A 77 32.75 11.92 -11.47
CA GLY A 77 33.14 11.95 -10.07
C GLY A 77 34.19 13.01 -9.80
N VAL A 78 34.62 13.09 -8.55
CA VAL A 78 35.73 13.93 -8.12
C VAL A 78 36.75 13.05 -7.42
N HIS A 79 38.04 13.26 -7.71
CA HIS A 79 39.16 12.60 -7.05
C HIS A 79 40.22 13.65 -6.73
N ASP A 80 40.61 13.75 -5.45
CA ASP A 80 41.51 14.80 -4.93
C ASP A 80 41.16 16.22 -5.44
N GLY A 81 39.86 16.57 -5.42
CA GLY A 81 39.34 17.86 -5.89
C GLY A 81 39.38 18.08 -7.41
N SER A 82 39.82 17.09 -8.19
CA SER A 82 39.84 17.13 -9.65
C SER A 82 38.67 16.33 -10.24
N LEU A 83 38.09 16.82 -11.33
CA LEU A 83 37.05 16.08 -12.05
C LEU A 83 37.62 14.76 -12.60
N ALA A 84 36.90 13.67 -12.45
CA ALA A 84 37.30 12.35 -12.92
C ALA A 84 36.14 11.64 -13.64
N LEU A 85 36.47 10.75 -14.57
CA LEU A 85 35.54 9.78 -15.13
C LEU A 85 35.70 8.48 -14.36
N LEU A 86 34.63 8.00 -13.72
CA LEU A 86 34.60 6.70 -13.07
C LEU A 86 34.15 5.65 -14.08
N SER A 87 34.95 4.61 -14.30
CA SER A 87 34.60 3.48 -15.16
C SER A 87 34.40 2.20 -14.35
N PHE A 88 33.35 1.44 -14.65
CA PHE A 88 33.03 0.15 -14.01
C PHE A 88 32.18 -0.73 -14.94
N GLY A 89 31.88 -1.97 -14.52
CA GLY A 89 31.08 -2.94 -15.31
C GLY A 89 31.80 -4.25 -15.66
N PRO A 90 33.00 -4.20 -16.29
CA PRO A 90 33.68 -5.41 -16.73
C PRO A 90 33.99 -6.40 -15.60
N GLN A 91 33.80 -7.69 -15.88
CA GLN A 91 33.99 -8.74 -14.89
C GLN A 91 35.42 -8.74 -14.34
N GLY A 92 35.55 -8.57 -13.02
CA GLY A 92 36.85 -8.60 -12.31
C GLY A 92 37.66 -7.31 -12.38
N ALA A 93 37.18 -6.27 -13.06
CA ALA A 93 37.82 -4.96 -13.06
C ALA A 93 37.45 -4.17 -11.78
N PRO A 94 38.38 -3.43 -11.16
CA PRO A 94 38.06 -2.48 -10.11
C PRO A 94 37.39 -1.23 -10.71
N VAL A 95 36.63 -0.50 -9.89
CA VAL A 95 36.24 0.87 -10.26
C VAL A 95 37.52 1.69 -10.47
N THR A 96 37.61 2.38 -11.59
CA THR A 96 38.80 3.18 -11.95
C THR A 96 38.41 4.63 -12.16
N ALA A 97 39.12 5.53 -11.48
CA ALA A 97 38.98 6.96 -11.64
C ALA A 97 40.00 7.48 -12.66
N HIS A 98 39.51 8.02 -13.77
CA HIS A 98 40.31 8.65 -14.82
C HIS A 98 40.32 10.17 -14.63
N ILE A 99 41.34 10.68 -13.94
CA ILE A 99 41.45 12.08 -13.52
C ILE A 99 41.65 12.97 -14.76
N LEU A 100 40.83 14.00 -14.90
CA LEU A 100 40.85 14.93 -16.02
C LEU A 100 41.72 16.15 -15.71
N ASN A 101 42.59 16.53 -16.65
CA ASN A 101 43.26 17.82 -16.60
C ASN A 101 42.34 18.96 -17.05
N SER A 102 42.82 20.20 -16.91
CA SER A 102 42.10 21.42 -17.28
C SER A 102 41.67 21.54 -18.75
N ASN A 103 42.23 20.74 -19.66
CA ASN A 103 41.81 20.69 -21.07
C ASN A 103 40.78 19.58 -21.35
N GLY A 104 40.31 18.87 -20.31
CA GLY A 104 39.37 17.77 -20.43
C GLY A 104 39.99 16.50 -21.03
N ARG A 105 41.26 16.22 -20.74
CA ARG A 105 41.90 14.93 -21.09
C ARG A 105 42.27 14.17 -19.83
N VAL A 106 42.15 12.85 -19.87
CA VAL A 106 42.68 11.98 -18.81
C VAL A 106 44.18 12.22 -18.65
N ALA A 107 44.58 12.63 -17.46
CA ALA A 107 45.97 12.84 -17.06
C ALA A 107 46.54 11.60 -16.39
N GLU A 108 45.72 10.96 -15.55
CA GLU A 108 46.09 9.81 -14.73
C GLU A 108 44.88 8.90 -14.55
N SER A 109 45.10 7.63 -14.27
CA SER A 109 44.03 6.66 -13.97
C SER A 109 44.41 5.86 -12.76
N ILE A 110 43.52 5.84 -11.76
CA ILE A 110 43.76 5.23 -10.45
C ILE A 110 42.64 4.23 -10.20
N SER A 111 43.01 2.97 -9.96
CA SER A 111 42.06 1.95 -9.50
C SER A 111 41.71 2.22 -8.05
N LEU A 112 40.43 2.43 -7.76
CA LEU A 112 39.94 2.66 -6.41
C LEU A 112 39.90 1.32 -5.65
N PRO A 113 40.52 1.22 -4.45
CA PRO A 113 40.50 -0.02 -3.67
C PRO A 113 39.10 -0.29 -3.11
N GLY A 114 38.55 -1.51 -3.26
CA GLY A 114 37.36 -1.95 -2.54
C GLY A 114 36.39 -2.78 -3.36
N ALA A 115 35.66 -2.16 -4.28
CA ALA A 115 34.63 -2.84 -5.06
C ALA A 115 35.22 -3.52 -6.31
N THR A 116 35.07 -4.84 -6.38
CA THR A 116 35.45 -5.66 -7.54
C THR A 116 34.28 -6.56 -7.93
N GLY A 117 34.03 -6.76 -9.22
CA GLY A 117 32.96 -7.64 -9.70
C GLY A 117 32.19 -7.01 -10.85
N ARG A 118 31.09 -7.66 -11.29
CA ARG A 118 30.19 -7.11 -12.32
C ARG A 118 29.28 -6.02 -11.74
N ILE A 119 29.86 -4.88 -11.37
CA ILE A 119 29.14 -3.73 -10.83
C ILE A 119 28.26 -3.14 -11.93
N SER A 120 26.95 -3.16 -11.73
CA SER A 120 25.97 -2.61 -12.67
C SER A 120 25.60 -1.17 -12.35
N CYS A 121 25.62 -0.80 -11.06
CA CYS A 121 25.25 0.51 -10.57
C CYS A 121 26.14 0.92 -9.40
N LEU A 122 26.44 2.21 -9.32
CA LEU A 122 27.24 2.84 -8.30
C LEU A 122 26.62 4.19 -7.95
N GLU A 123 26.45 4.48 -6.67
CA GLU A 123 25.98 5.79 -6.22
C GLU A 123 26.78 6.30 -5.02
N ARG A 124 27.19 7.57 -5.09
CA ARG A 124 27.96 8.23 -4.04
C ARG A 124 27.04 9.15 -3.23
N VAL A 125 26.86 8.84 -1.95
CA VAL A 125 25.95 9.56 -1.05
C VAL A 125 26.70 10.33 0.03
N GLU A 126 26.39 11.61 0.16
CA GLU A 126 26.86 12.44 1.27
C GLU A 126 25.85 12.45 2.43
N ALA A 127 26.19 11.79 3.53
CA ALA A 127 25.36 11.78 4.73
C ALA A 127 25.41 13.16 5.43
N ALA A 128 24.34 13.53 6.14
CA ALA A 128 24.23 14.82 6.85
C ALA A 128 25.35 15.14 7.84
N GLY A 129 26.16 14.15 8.25
CA GLY A 129 27.35 14.32 9.09
C GLY A 129 28.65 14.62 8.33
N GLY A 130 28.62 14.76 7.01
CA GLY A 130 29.79 14.91 6.13
C GLY A 130 30.54 13.60 5.87
N LYS A 131 30.01 12.47 6.33
CA LYS A 131 30.50 11.13 5.97
C LYS A 131 30.04 10.81 4.56
N VAL A 132 30.95 10.38 3.71
CA VAL A 132 30.63 9.96 2.35
C VAL A 132 30.56 8.44 2.28
N LEU A 133 29.46 7.94 1.75
CA LEU A 133 29.25 6.54 1.47
C LEU A 133 29.21 6.31 -0.03
N VAL A 134 29.75 5.18 -0.48
CA VAL A 134 29.59 4.69 -1.84
C VAL A 134 28.78 3.42 -1.77
N PHE A 135 27.72 3.34 -2.56
CA PHE A 135 26.88 2.18 -2.71
C PHE A 135 27.17 1.54 -4.04
N THR A 136 27.36 0.22 -4.06
CA THR A 136 27.58 -0.54 -5.30
C THR A 136 26.66 -1.74 -5.33
N ALA A 137 26.04 -1.98 -6.47
CA ALA A 137 25.32 -3.21 -6.76
C ALA A 137 25.91 -3.90 -7.98
N GLY A 138 25.90 -5.23 -8.00
CA GLY A 138 26.43 -5.98 -9.12
C GLY A 138 25.76 -7.32 -9.31
N GLN A 139 25.87 -7.88 -10.53
CA GLN A 139 25.20 -9.13 -10.92
C GLN A 139 25.70 -10.37 -10.17
N ASP A 140 26.83 -10.25 -9.47
CA ASP A 140 27.49 -11.31 -8.71
C ASP A 140 27.24 -11.26 -7.20
N ALA A 141 26.66 -10.17 -6.70
CA ALA A 141 26.49 -9.91 -5.28
C ALA A 141 25.00 -9.88 -4.91
N GLU A 142 24.68 -10.39 -3.72
CA GLU A 142 23.35 -10.27 -3.13
C GLU A 142 23.29 -8.94 -2.39
N GLY A 143 22.49 -8.00 -2.87
CA GLY A 143 22.24 -6.73 -2.18
C GLY A 143 23.10 -5.57 -2.66
N ILE A 144 23.01 -4.50 -1.89
CA ILE A 144 23.81 -3.29 -2.09
C ILE A 144 24.97 -3.34 -1.12
N THR A 145 26.19 -3.22 -1.63
CA THR A 145 27.36 -3.09 -0.78
C THR A 145 27.62 -1.62 -0.49
N CYS A 146 27.71 -1.29 0.79
CA CYS A 146 28.01 0.04 1.30
C CYS A 146 29.49 0.13 1.69
N TRP A 147 30.15 1.17 1.20
CA TRP A 147 31.52 1.50 1.48
C TRP A 147 31.59 2.91 2.07
N GLU A 148 32.50 3.14 3.01
CA GLU A 148 32.87 4.48 3.44
C GLU A 148 34.04 4.97 2.58
N GLU A 149 33.87 6.12 1.94
CA GLU A 149 34.95 6.83 1.26
C GLU A 149 35.79 7.59 2.30
N ARG A 150 37.08 7.27 2.35
CA ARG A 150 38.04 7.92 3.26
C ARG A 150 38.65 9.16 2.61
N ALA A 151 39.35 9.96 3.41
CA ALA A 151 40.03 11.17 2.95
C ALA A 151 41.19 10.93 1.95
N ASP A 152 41.62 9.67 1.77
CA ASP A 152 42.58 9.25 0.74
C ASP A 152 41.87 8.63 -0.49
N ASP A 153 40.55 8.85 -0.62
CA ASP A 153 39.64 8.32 -1.62
C ASP A 153 39.59 6.77 -1.67
N SER A 154 40.15 6.09 -0.67
CA SER A 154 40.03 4.63 -0.54
C SER A 154 38.69 4.24 0.07
N TRP A 155 38.12 3.14 -0.43
CA TRP A 155 36.83 2.65 0.06
C TRP A 155 37.01 1.57 1.10
N ARG A 156 36.41 1.77 2.27
CA ARG A 156 36.33 0.78 3.34
C ARG A 156 34.96 0.11 3.31
N PHE A 157 34.93 -1.21 3.24
CA PHE A 157 33.68 -1.96 3.39
C PHE A 157 33.02 -1.63 4.74
N GLU A 158 31.76 -1.20 4.71
CA GLU A 158 30.94 -0.96 5.90
C GLU A 158 29.94 -2.10 6.12
N ALA A 159 29.14 -2.42 5.10
CA ALA A 159 28.08 -3.41 5.20
C ALA A 159 27.60 -3.89 3.82
N THR A 160 26.88 -5.02 3.81
CA THR A 160 25.99 -5.40 2.71
C THR A 160 24.56 -5.25 3.20
N LEU A 161 23.74 -4.51 2.46
CA LEU A 161 22.36 -4.20 2.79
C LEU A 161 21.42 -5.22 2.14
N ASP A 162 20.55 -5.80 2.96
CA ASP A 162 19.43 -6.62 2.51
C ASP A 162 18.19 -5.73 2.35
N LEU A 163 17.56 -5.78 1.19
CA LEU A 163 16.41 -4.96 0.82
C LEU A 163 15.06 -5.68 1.00
N GLY A 164 15.06 -6.93 1.51
CA GLY A 164 13.82 -7.65 1.86
C GLY A 164 12.90 -7.92 0.66
N GLY A 165 13.26 -8.90 -0.19
CA GLY A 165 12.46 -9.34 -1.35
C GLY A 165 12.33 -10.87 -1.45
N ALA A 166 11.40 -11.37 -2.27
CA ALA A 166 11.08 -12.80 -2.38
C ALA A 166 12.17 -13.66 -3.08
N ILE A 167 13.10 -13.04 -3.82
CA ILE A 167 14.06 -13.74 -4.71
C ILE A 167 15.54 -13.42 -4.41
N GLY A 168 15.85 -12.57 -3.42
CA GLY A 168 17.24 -12.22 -3.09
C GLY A 168 17.93 -11.34 -4.15
N THR A 169 17.76 -10.03 -4.00
CA THR A 169 18.70 -8.90 -4.22
C THR A 169 19.83 -8.92 -5.29
N ARG A 170 19.79 -9.72 -6.35
CA ARG A 170 20.72 -9.61 -7.52
C ARG A 170 20.22 -8.68 -8.63
N ASP A 171 19.46 -7.67 -8.24
CA ASP A 171 18.42 -7.07 -9.10
C ASP A 171 18.37 -5.54 -9.06
N VAL A 172 19.38 -4.89 -8.49
CA VAL A 172 19.39 -3.42 -8.42
C VAL A 172 19.72 -2.86 -9.80
N ALA A 173 18.71 -2.28 -10.44
CA ALA A 173 18.84 -1.67 -11.76
C ALA A 173 19.57 -0.33 -11.69
N ASP A 174 19.17 0.50 -10.73
CA ASP A 174 19.74 1.84 -10.55
C ASP A 174 19.57 2.39 -9.13
N MET A 175 20.31 3.44 -8.80
CA MET A 175 20.34 4.07 -7.48
C MET A 175 20.55 5.59 -7.59
N ALA A 176 19.92 6.36 -6.70
CA ALA A 176 20.13 7.81 -6.63
C ALA A 176 20.04 8.35 -5.20
N GLN A 177 20.86 9.34 -4.87
CA GLN A 177 20.73 10.12 -3.64
C GLN A 177 19.49 11.02 -3.68
N VAL A 178 18.75 11.04 -2.58
CA VAL A 178 17.68 12.01 -2.34
C VAL A 178 18.00 12.84 -1.11
N THR A 179 17.84 14.16 -1.22
CA THR A 179 17.87 15.07 -0.06
C THR A 179 16.55 15.81 0.04
N ALA A 180 15.75 15.49 1.06
CA ALA A 180 14.42 16.04 1.26
C ALA A 180 14.13 16.20 2.75
N HIS A 181 13.41 17.26 3.12
CA HIS A 181 13.00 17.54 4.51
C HIS A 181 14.15 17.53 5.54
N GLY A 182 15.37 17.88 5.11
CA GLY A 182 16.57 17.89 5.95
C GLY A 182 17.19 16.51 6.22
N ALA A 183 16.71 15.45 5.56
CA ALA A 183 17.24 14.10 5.64
C ALA A 183 17.86 13.65 4.30
N THR A 184 18.86 12.77 4.39
CA THR A 184 19.49 12.10 3.25
C THR A 184 18.95 10.69 3.11
N TRP A 185 18.60 10.31 1.90
CA TRP A 185 18.10 9.00 1.55
C TRP A 185 18.81 8.45 0.32
N LEU A 186 18.76 7.13 0.15
CA LEU A 186 19.15 6.43 -1.06
C LEU A 186 17.90 5.77 -1.65
N VAL A 187 17.60 6.07 -2.90
CA VAL A 187 16.59 5.34 -3.67
C VAL A 187 17.28 4.22 -4.44
N THR A 188 16.63 3.06 -4.50
CA THR A 188 17.15 1.89 -5.22
C THR A 188 16.02 1.21 -5.97
N LEU A 189 16.24 0.90 -7.25
CA LEU A 189 15.28 0.20 -8.11
C LEU A 189 15.56 -1.29 -8.13
N SER A 190 14.53 -2.12 -8.00
CA SER A 190 14.61 -3.57 -8.18
C SER A 190 13.85 -3.97 -9.45
N ALA A 191 14.57 -4.43 -10.48
CA ALA A 191 13.99 -4.73 -11.79
C ALA A 191 13.03 -5.95 -11.80
N GLN A 192 13.44 -7.09 -11.23
CA GLN A 192 12.66 -8.33 -11.09
C GLN A 192 11.53 -8.21 -10.08
N ASP A 193 11.76 -7.51 -8.96
CA ASP A 193 10.72 -7.31 -7.95
C ASP A 193 9.72 -6.21 -8.35
N ASN A 194 10.00 -5.43 -9.39
CA ASN A 194 9.22 -4.26 -9.81
C ASN A 194 8.97 -3.28 -8.65
N ALA A 195 10.04 -2.96 -7.92
CA ALA A 195 9.95 -2.23 -6.67
C ALA A 195 10.91 -1.05 -6.62
N VAL A 196 10.50 -0.01 -5.89
CA VAL A 196 11.32 1.10 -5.46
C VAL A 196 11.52 1.01 -3.95
N ASN A 197 12.75 1.20 -3.49
CA ASN A 197 13.07 1.22 -2.06
C ASN A 197 13.69 2.58 -1.71
N LEU A 198 13.25 3.15 -0.59
CA LEU A 198 13.79 4.36 0.00
C LEU A 198 14.49 4.00 1.30
N LEU A 199 15.81 4.19 1.35
CA LEU A 199 16.64 3.90 2.51
C LEU A 199 17.08 5.20 3.18
N GLN A 200 16.87 5.31 4.49
CA GLN A 200 17.39 6.41 5.27
C GLN A 200 18.89 6.26 5.47
N VAL A 201 19.64 7.34 5.23
CA VAL A 201 21.08 7.40 5.50
C VAL A 201 21.31 8.36 6.68
N ALA A 202 21.52 7.79 7.86
CA ALA A 202 21.76 8.57 9.07
C ALA A 202 23.11 9.29 9.03
N ALA A 203 23.26 10.37 9.80
CA ALA A 203 24.50 11.15 9.86
C ALA A 203 25.75 10.33 10.25
N GLY A 204 25.58 9.25 11.03
CA GLY A 204 26.64 8.31 11.40
C GLY A 204 26.99 7.28 10.32
N GLY A 205 26.29 7.28 9.19
CA GLY A 205 26.44 6.32 8.09
C GLY A 205 25.68 5.01 8.27
N GLN A 206 24.80 4.92 9.27
CA GLN A 206 23.86 3.79 9.37
C GLN A 206 22.78 3.93 8.30
N VAL A 207 22.43 2.81 7.67
CA VAL A 207 21.45 2.76 6.59
C VAL A 207 20.31 1.83 6.98
N THR A 208 19.08 2.30 6.85
CA THR A 208 17.86 1.53 7.20
C THR A 208 16.81 1.69 6.11
N LEU A 209 16.15 0.59 5.71
CA LEU A 209 15.01 0.66 4.80
C LEU A 209 13.86 1.41 5.49
N ALA A 210 13.39 2.50 4.88
CA ALA A 210 12.32 3.34 5.41
C ALA A 210 10.97 3.07 4.72
N HIS A 211 11.00 2.88 3.40
CA HIS A 211 9.79 2.60 2.63
C HIS A 211 10.13 1.73 1.42
N ARG A 212 9.20 0.83 1.06
CA ARG A 212 9.22 0.06 -0.18
C ARG A 212 7.89 0.23 -0.86
N LEU A 213 7.93 0.60 -2.13
CA LEU A 213 6.76 0.72 -2.99
C LEU A 213 6.89 -0.32 -4.11
N ASP A 214 5.95 -1.26 -4.16
CA ASP A 214 5.86 -2.31 -5.18
C ASP A 214 4.39 -2.50 -5.60
N ALA A 215 4.08 -3.55 -6.35
CA ALA A 215 2.72 -3.81 -6.83
C ALA A 215 1.68 -3.92 -5.69
N ALA A 216 2.07 -4.41 -4.50
CA ALA A 216 1.16 -4.46 -3.36
C ALA A 216 0.89 -3.07 -2.77
N GLY A 217 1.89 -2.19 -2.83
CA GLY A 217 1.77 -0.76 -2.51
C GLY A 217 1.18 0.11 -3.63
N GLY A 218 0.70 -0.50 -4.72
CA GLY A 218 0.03 0.22 -5.82
C GLY A 218 0.96 0.72 -6.93
N LEU A 219 2.22 0.27 -7.02
CA LEU A 219 3.13 0.65 -8.10
C LEU A 219 2.86 -0.15 -9.39
N PRO A 220 2.34 0.46 -10.48
CA PRO A 220 1.92 -0.28 -11.66
C PRO A 220 3.03 -0.33 -12.72
N VAL A 221 4.19 -0.89 -12.35
CA VAL A 221 5.38 -0.95 -13.22
C VAL A 221 5.90 -2.36 -13.45
N SER A 222 6.69 -2.53 -14.51
CA SER A 222 7.43 -3.75 -14.79
C SER A 222 8.82 -3.41 -15.30
N ASN A 223 9.84 -4.08 -14.77
CA ASN A 223 11.25 -3.88 -15.12
C ASN A 223 11.73 -2.42 -15.05
N PRO A 224 11.77 -1.78 -13.84
CA PRO A 224 12.45 -0.51 -13.61
C PRO A 224 13.90 -0.48 -14.11
N THR A 225 14.34 0.62 -14.71
CA THR A 225 15.63 0.72 -15.43
C THR A 225 16.51 1.88 -15.03
N ALA A 226 15.94 3.06 -14.73
CA ALA A 226 16.70 4.26 -14.36
C ALA A 226 15.93 5.11 -13.34
N VAL A 227 16.63 5.78 -12.44
CA VAL A 227 16.03 6.68 -11.45
C VAL A 227 16.73 8.03 -11.44
N GLU A 228 15.92 9.10 -11.46
CA GLU A 228 16.38 10.48 -11.40
C GLU A 228 15.71 11.21 -10.24
N VAL A 229 16.39 12.19 -9.66
CA VAL A 229 15.89 12.95 -8.52
C VAL A 229 15.94 14.44 -8.82
N VAL A 230 14.82 15.12 -8.62
CA VAL A 230 14.70 16.54 -8.95
C VAL A 230 13.86 17.29 -7.92
N GLN A 231 14.09 18.60 -7.80
CA GLN A 231 13.25 19.49 -7.03
C GLN A 231 12.41 20.38 -7.95
N ALA A 232 11.11 20.43 -7.71
CA ALA A 232 10.17 21.30 -8.41
C ALA A 232 9.09 21.77 -7.43
N GLY A 233 8.65 23.03 -7.54
CA GLY A 233 7.56 23.56 -6.70
C GLY A 233 7.82 23.53 -5.18
N GLY A 234 9.07 23.44 -4.75
CA GLY A 234 9.44 23.27 -3.33
C GLY A 234 9.32 21.83 -2.80
N ALA A 235 8.98 20.87 -3.66
CA ALA A 235 8.97 19.44 -3.36
C ALA A 235 10.19 18.74 -3.97
N THR A 236 10.51 17.55 -3.46
CA THR A 236 11.50 16.64 -4.05
C THR A 236 10.79 15.44 -4.65
N PHE A 237 11.06 15.17 -5.92
CA PHE A 237 10.48 14.10 -6.71
C PHE A 237 11.54 13.09 -7.12
N VAL A 238 11.12 11.83 -7.14
CA VAL A 238 11.86 10.68 -7.66
C VAL A 238 11.14 10.27 -8.95
N LEU A 239 11.85 10.33 -10.07
CA LEU A 239 11.36 9.90 -11.38
C LEU A 239 11.96 8.53 -11.67
N MET A 240 11.13 7.57 -12.05
CA MET A 240 11.55 6.21 -12.34
C MET A 240 11.15 5.84 -13.76
N ALA A 241 12.12 5.44 -14.56
CA ALA A 241 11.93 4.78 -15.83
C ALA A 241 11.67 3.29 -15.65
N ALA A 242 10.76 2.72 -16.46
CA ALA A 242 10.54 1.28 -16.49
C ALA A 242 10.34 0.77 -17.92
N ALA A 243 11.18 -0.18 -18.33
CA ALA A 243 11.17 -0.72 -19.69
C ALA A 243 10.01 -1.70 -19.92
N GLY A 244 9.62 -2.49 -18.93
CA GLY A 244 8.55 -3.48 -19.09
C GLY A 244 7.18 -2.84 -19.29
N THR A 245 6.94 -1.69 -18.66
CA THR A 245 5.71 -0.89 -18.82
C THR A 245 5.85 0.27 -19.79
N SER A 246 7.06 0.55 -20.28
CA SER A 246 7.36 1.71 -21.12
C SER A 246 6.88 3.00 -20.47
N SER A 247 7.27 3.24 -19.21
CA SER A 247 6.66 4.28 -18.39
C SER A 247 7.67 5.14 -17.65
N ILE A 248 7.27 6.37 -17.37
CA ILE A 248 7.92 7.28 -16.42
C ILE A 248 6.96 7.45 -15.25
N THR A 249 7.40 7.09 -14.06
CA THR A 249 6.63 7.20 -12.81
C THR A 249 7.24 8.29 -11.94
N VAL A 250 6.41 9.22 -11.46
CA VAL A 250 6.80 10.32 -10.56
C VAL A 250 6.30 10.04 -9.15
N MET A 251 7.21 10.09 -8.18
CA MET A 251 6.90 9.91 -6.77
C MET A 251 7.42 11.11 -5.97
N GLN A 252 6.60 11.65 -5.07
CA GLN A 252 7.02 12.69 -4.14
C GLN A 252 7.56 12.09 -2.85
N VAL A 253 8.69 12.61 -2.39
CA VAL A 253 9.30 12.24 -1.11
C VAL A 253 8.60 12.98 0.02
N GLN A 254 7.89 12.23 0.87
CA GLN A 254 7.12 12.77 1.99
C GLN A 254 8.00 12.98 3.23
N ALA A 255 7.57 13.87 4.13
CA ALA A 255 8.30 14.17 5.36
C ALA A 255 8.45 12.96 6.30
N ALA A 256 7.53 11.99 6.20
CA ALA A 256 7.56 10.74 6.97
C ALA A 256 8.61 9.73 6.47
N GLY A 257 9.35 10.02 5.39
CA GLY A 257 10.26 9.05 4.78
C GLY A 257 9.54 8.00 3.93
N THR A 258 8.40 8.37 3.35
CA THR A 258 7.63 7.54 2.40
C THR A 258 7.63 8.17 1.01
N LEU A 259 7.26 7.37 0.00
CA LEU A 259 7.11 7.80 -1.38
C LEU A 259 5.63 7.78 -1.73
N ALA A 260 5.08 8.93 -2.11
CA ALA A 260 3.72 9.03 -2.64
C ALA A 260 3.76 9.03 -4.16
N LEU A 261 3.01 8.14 -4.81
CA LEU A 261 2.84 8.15 -6.25
C LEU A 261 2.06 9.41 -6.65
N VAL A 262 2.61 10.21 -7.58
CA VAL A 262 2.01 11.48 -7.99
C VAL A 262 1.49 11.39 -9.42
N ASP A 263 2.33 10.90 -10.32
CA ASP A 263 1.99 10.80 -11.73
C ASP A 263 2.66 9.57 -12.35
N GLN A 264 2.08 9.05 -13.42
CA GLN A 264 2.75 8.10 -14.28
C GLN A 264 2.25 8.25 -15.70
N VAL A 265 3.17 8.36 -16.64
CA VAL A 265 2.87 8.36 -18.08
C VAL A 265 3.48 7.13 -18.72
N ASN A 266 2.75 6.56 -19.68
CA ASN A 266 3.25 5.46 -20.49
C ASN A 266 3.44 5.90 -21.93
N ASP A 267 4.33 5.21 -22.62
CA ASP A 267 4.61 5.44 -24.02
C ASP A 267 3.35 5.26 -24.86
N ASP A 268 3.13 6.20 -25.77
CA ASP A 268 2.06 6.20 -26.75
C ASP A 268 2.58 6.57 -28.15
N LEU A 269 1.68 6.79 -29.10
CA LEU A 269 2.06 7.09 -30.48
C LEU A 269 2.71 8.47 -30.69
N ASN A 270 2.66 9.35 -29.68
CA ASN A 270 3.23 10.69 -29.71
C ASN A 270 4.58 10.77 -28.98
N THR A 271 4.93 9.74 -28.20
CA THR A 271 6.21 9.61 -27.52
C THR A 271 7.12 8.60 -28.23
N ARG A 272 8.38 8.50 -27.78
CA ARG A 272 9.44 7.66 -28.36
C ARG A 272 10.28 7.01 -27.27
N PHE A 273 9.62 6.53 -26.21
CA PHE A 273 10.28 5.89 -25.07
C PHE A 273 9.73 4.49 -24.77
N GLN A 274 9.25 3.78 -25.79
CA GLN A 274 8.95 2.35 -25.67
C GLN A 274 10.15 1.61 -25.08
N SER A 275 9.92 0.72 -24.12
CA SER A 275 10.99 0.05 -23.38
C SER A 275 12.03 1.04 -22.84
N LEU A 276 11.58 2.10 -22.15
CA LEU A 276 12.42 3.18 -21.64
C LEU A 276 13.64 2.67 -20.87
N THR A 277 14.83 2.88 -21.46
CA THR A 277 16.13 2.45 -20.93
C THR A 277 17.03 3.61 -20.56
N GLN A 278 16.79 4.80 -21.10
CA GLN A 278 17.61 6.00 -20.88
C GLN A 278 16.72 7.19 -20.56
N MET A 279 16.91 7.79 -19.39
CA MET A 279 16.21 8.97 -18.93
C MET A 279 17.21 9.89 -18.24
N GLU A 280 17.19 11.17 -18.59
CA GLU A 280 18.03 12.18 -17.96
C GLU A 280 17.17 13.39 -17.60
N VAL A 281 17.48 14.03 -16.47
CA VAL A 281 16.72 15.17 -15.94
C VAL A 281 17.65 16.35 -15.68
N VAL A 282 17.20 17.55 -16.04
CA VAL A 282 17.91 18.79 -15.71
C VAL A 282 16.94 19.87 -15.24
N ALA A 283 17.31 20.56 -14.17
CA ALA A 283 16.60 21.74 -13.69
C ALA A 283 17.36 23.00 -14.09
N VAL A 284 16.69 23.93 -14.76
CA VAL A 284 17.24 25.23 -15.18
C VAL A 284 16.28 26.33 -14.74
N GLU A 285 16.75 27.25 -13.90
CA GLU A 285 15.96 28.39 -13.38
C GLU A 285 14.62 28.00 -12.73
N GLY A 286 14.53 26.78 -12.18
CA GLY A 286 13.32 26.26 -11.52
C GLY A 286 12.39 25.45 -12.43
N ARG A 287 12.62 25.47 -13.75
CA ARG A 287 11.94 24.59 -14.71
C ARG A 287 12.70 23.28 -14.85
N VAL A 288 11.97 22.17 -14.91
CA VAL A 288 12.56 20.83 -15.04
C VAL A 288 12.32 20.30 -16.45
N PHE A 289 13.37 19.79 -17.08
CA PHE A 289 13.31 19.11 -18.38
C PHE A 289 13.72 17.66 -18.22
N ILE A 290 12.98 16.77 -18.87
CA ILE A 290 13.21 15.33 -18.88
C ILE A 290 13.38 14.92 -20.33
N VAL A 291 14.47 14.21 -20.63
CA VAL A 291 14.67 13.59 -21.94
C VAL A 291 14.64 12.08 -21.76
N ALA A 292 13.77 11.41 -22.52
CA ALA A 292 13.54 9.99 -22.44
C ALA A 292 13.73 9.32 -23.80
N GLY A 293 14.42 8.16 -23.80
CA GLY A 293 14.69 7.36 -25.00
C GLY A 293 14.71 5.86 -24.69
N GLY A 294 14.28 5.07 -25.66
CA GLY A 294 14.22 3.62 -25.53
C GLY A 294 14.32 2.92 -26.88
N ALA A 295 13.52 1.86 -27.06
CA ALA A 295 13.51 0.97 -28.22
C ALA A 295 12.57 1.39 -29.36
N ASP A 296 11.99 2.60 -29.33
CA ASP A 296 11.15 3.15 -30.41
C ASP A 296 11.85 4.26 -31.20
N ASP A 297 13.18 4.14 -31.35
CA ASP A 297 14.00 4.93 -32.28
C ASP A 297 13.72 6.44 -32.24
N GLY A 298 14.07 7.11 -31.15
CA GLY A 298 13.84 8.55 -30.98
C GLY A 298 14.02 9.03 -29.54
N LEU A 299 13.66 10.29 -29.32
CA LEU A 299 13.65 10.93 -28.00
C LEU A 299 12.34 11.68 -27.78
N SER A 300 11.86 11.69 -26.55
CA SER A 300 10.78 12.57 -26.08
C SER A 300 11.32 13.57 -25.06
N LEU A 301 10.88 14.82 -25.18
CA LEU A 301 11.14 15.89 -24.24
C LEU A 301 9.86 16.15 -23.44
N LEU A 302 9.99 16.12 -22.11
CA LEU A 302 8.92 16.43 -21.16
C LEU A 302 9.38 17.53 -20.19
N THR A 303 8.41 18.14 -19.51
CA THR A 303 8.64 18.99 -18.34
C THR A 303 7.87 18.47 -17.13
N LEU A 304 8.41 18.69 -15.92
CA LEU A 304 7.74 18.39 -14.66
C LEU A 304 7.14 19.67 -14.10
N LEU A 305 5.82 19.67 -13.91
CA LEU A 305 5.09 20.78 -13.30
C LEU A 305 5.31 20.82 -11.78
N PRO A 306 5.02 21.96 -11.11
CA PRO A 306 5.31 22.12 -9.68
C PRO A 306 4.50 21.22 -8.74
N ASP A 307 3.42 20.59 -9.21
CA ASP A 307 2.67 19.53 -8.53
C ASP A 307 3.20 18.13 -8.79
N GLY A 308 4.12 17.95 -9.73
CA GLY A 308 4.70 16.67 -10.12
C GLY A 308 4.03 16.02 -11.34
N ARG A 309 3.10 16.69 -12.02
CA ARG A 309 2.55 16.22 -13.30
C ARG A 309 3.56 16.37 -14.44
N LEU A 310 3.64 15.36 -15.30
CA LEU A 310 4.47 15.38 -16.51
C LEU A 310 3.71 15.99 -17.69
N VAL A 311 4.37 16.85 -18.44
CA VAL A 311 3.83 17.43 -19.66
C VAL A 311 4.76 17.15 -20.83
N HIS A 312 4.20 16.67 -21.93
CA HIS A 312 4.96 16.49 -23.18
C HIS A 312 5.21 17.84 -23.85
N LEU A 313 6.46 18.08 -24.23
CA LEU A 313 6.85 19.28 -24.95
C LEU A 313 7.10 19.01 -26.43
N ASP A 314 7.87 17.97 -26.74
CA ASP A 314 8.23 17.62 -28.11
C ASP A 314 8.73 16.17 -28.24
N THR A 315 8.71 15.66 -29.46
CA THR A 315 9.23 14.33 -29.81
C THR A 315 9.99 14.41 -31.12
N ILE A 316 11.15 13.75 -31.18
CA ILE A 316 11.91 13.58 -32.41
C ILE A 316 12.14 12.09 -32.69
N ALA A 317 11.74 11.64 -33.87
CA ALA A 317 12.00 10.29 -34.34
C ALA A 317 13.38 10.21 -34.99
N ASP A 318 14.01 9.04 -34.92
CA ASP A 318 15.28 8.79 -35.59
C ASP A 318 15.19 8.99 -37.10
N SER A 319 16.33 9.28 -37.71
CA SER A 319 16.47 9.32 -39.16
C SER A 319 17.87 8.87 -39.55
N SER A 320 18.09 8.62 -40.84
CA SER A 320 19.43 8.32 -41.37
C SER A 320 20.53 9.35 -41.03
N GLN A 321 20.17 10.57 -40.62
CA GLN A 321 21.13 11.60 -40.22
C GLN A 321 21.48 11.54 -38.74
N MET A 322 20.63 10.93 -37.91
CA MET A 322 20.79 10.79 -36.47
C MET A 322 21.26 9.38 -36.11
N ALA A 323 21.45 9.14 -34.81
CA ALA A 323 21.92 7.92 -34.21
C ALA A 323 21.09 7.65 -32.95
N LEU A 324 19.77 7.63 -33.11
CA LEU A 324 18.79 7.47 -32.04
C LEU A 324 18.11 6.10 -32.07
N GLU A 325 18.63 5.16 -32.87
CA GLU A 325 18.14 3.79 -32.90
C GLU A 325 18.41 3.07 -31.58
N ASN A 326 17.37 2.54 -30.91
CA ASN A 326 17.46 1.90 -29.58
C ASN A 326 18.43 2.62 -28.63
N VAL A 327 18.06 3.79 -28.11
CA VAL A 327 18.97 4.68 -27.37
C VAL A 327 19.68 3.95 -26.22
N THR A 328 21.02 3.94 -26.26
CA THR A 328 21.89 3.23 -25.30
C THR A 328 22.64 4.15 -24.34
N GLY A 329 22.73 5.44 -24.65
CA GLY A 329 23.39 6.42 -23.81
C GLY A 329 22.81 7.80 -24.05
N LEU A 330 22.64 8.56 -22.97
CA LEU A 330 22.05 9.89 -22.97
C LEU A 330 22.83 10.77 -21.98
N SER A 331 23.08 12.04 -22.32
CA SER A 331 23.64 13.00 -21.37
C SER A 331 23.24 14.42 -21.74
N LEU A 332 22.95 15.22 -20.71
CA LEU A 332 22.49 16.60 -20.83
C LEU A 332 23.57 17.60 -20.40
N LEU A 333 23.68 18.71 -21.12
CA LEU A 333 24.55 19.82 -20.76
C LEU A 333 23.88 21.16 -21.06
N VAL A 334 23.72 21.99 -20.03
CA VAL A 334 23.23 23.36 -20.19
C VAL A 334 24.42 24.29 -20.40
N GLN A 335 24.42 25.04 -21.50
CA GLN A 335 25.48 26.00 -21.82
C GLN A 335 24.92 27.18 -22.62
N ASP A 336 25.25 28.40 -22.19
CA ASP A 336 24.94 29.64 -22.92
C ASP A 336 23.44 29.79 -23.29
N GLY A 337 22.53 29.36 -22.41
CA GLY A 337 21.08 29.42 -22.65
C GLY A 337 20.54 28.28 -23.54
N VAL A 338 21.34 27.25 -23.81
CA VAL A 338 20.93 26.10 -24.62
C VAL A 338 21.08 24.82 -23.82
N LEU A 339 20.03 24.00 -23.81
CA LEU A 339 20.12 22.61 -23.34
C LEU A 339 20.62 21.75 -24.50
N ARG A 340 21.83 21.22 -24.38
CA ARG A 340 22.45 20.31 -25.35
C ARG A 340 22.23 18.87 -24.88
N ILE A 341 21.77 18.03 -25.82
CA ILE A 341 21.39 16.65 -25.58
C ILE A 341 22.30 15.78 -26.43
N PHE A 342 23.08 14.90 -25.80
CA PHE A 342 23.94 13.94 -26.49
C PHE A 342 23.36 12.55 -26.37
N ALA A 343 23.21 11.85 -27.49
CA ALA A 343 22.63 10.51 -27.51
C ALA A 343 23.41 9.56 -28.42
N SER A 344 23.51 8.28 -28.01
CA SER A 344 24.00 7.17 -28.84
C SER A 344 22.96 6.07 -28.95
N GLY A 345 22.99 5.34 -30.06
CA GLY A 345 22.11 4.21 -30.35
C GLY A 345 22.85 2.89 -30.54
N GLU A 346 22.10 1.79 -30.55
CA GLU A 346 22.62 0.40 -30.68
C GLU A 346 23.19 0.11 -32.08
N GLY A 347 22.71 0.81 -33.11
CA GLY A 347 22.98 0.52 -34.52
C GLY A 347 24.30 1.06 -35.08
N GLY A 348 25.08 1.80 -34.30
CA GLY A 348 26.34 2.36 -34.79
C GLY A 348 27.26 3.01 -33.77
N LEU A 349 28.45 3.39 -34.23
CA LEU A 349 29.48 4.06 -33.42
C LEU A 349 29.34 5.58 -33.50
N ARG A 350 28.11 6.10 -33.48
CA ARG A 350 27.80 7.51 -33.73
C ARG A 350 27.15 8.13 -32.48
N VAL A 351 27.39 9.43 -32.30
CA VAL A 351 26.72 10.23 -31.26
C VAL A 351 26.05 11.40 -31.96
N SER A 352 24.78 11.61 -31.65
CA SER A 352 23.99 12.75 -32.10
C SER A 352 23.96 13.83 -31.03
N GLU A 353 24.05 15.07 -31.45
CA GLU A 353 23.75 16.24 -30.64
C GLU A 353 22.42 16.85 -31.09
N LEU A 354 21.53 17.05 -30.13
CA LEU A 354 20.33 17.87 -30.26
C LEU A 354 20.43 19.07 -29.32
N SER A 355 19.63 20.09 -29.59
CA SER A 355 19.53 21.27 -28.76
C SER A 355 18.08 21.67 -28.52
N VAL A 356 17.82 22.21 -27.34
CA VAL A 356 16.64 22.99 -27.00
C VAL A 356 17.11 24.40 -26.65
N ASP A 357 16.58 25.40 -27.36
CA ASP A 357 16.80 26.80 -27.01
C ASP A 357 15.96 27.11 -25.76
N LEU A 358 16.60 27.56 -24.68
CA LEU A 358 15.91 27.87 -23.44
C LEU A 358 15.40 29.32 -23.44
N GLY A 359 15.83 30.17 -24.38
CA GLY A 359 15.27 31.51 -24.55
C GLY A 359 15.16 32.34 -23.26
N ASP A 360 14.03 33.03 -23.09
CA ASP A 360 13.60 33.67 -21.85
C ASP A 360 12.57 32.75 -21.18
N MET A 361 12.98 31.93 -20.21
CA MET A 361 12.12 30.92 -19.56
C MET A 361 11.11 31.50 -18.56
N GLY A 362 10.98 32.83 -18.46
CA GLY A 362 10.04 33.46 -17.55
C GLY A 362 10.22 33.02 -16.09
N THR A 363 9.10 32.77 -15.41
CA THR A 363 9.04 32.40 -13.99
C THR A 363 8.16 31.18 -13.74
N VAL A 364 8.55 30.37 -12.75
CA VAL A 364 7.70 29.30 -12.21
C VAL A 364 7.03 29.80 -10.93
N GLN A 365 5.71 30.00 -10.98
CA GLN A 365 4.90 30.54 -9.89
C GLN A 365 3.80 29.58 -9.47
N LYS A 366 3.53 29.53 -8.16
CA LYS A 366 2.43 28.76 -7.57
C LYS A 366 1.63 29.64 -6.61
N ALA A 367 0.31 29.66 -6.77
CA ALA A 367 -0.59 30.45 -5.98
C ALA A 367 -0.59 29.97 -4.51
N THR A 368 -0.17 30.83 -3.59
CA THR A 368 -0.18 30.55 -2.14
C THR A 368 -1.28 31.35 -1.43
N GLY A 369 -2.12 30.71 -0.62
CA GLY A 369 -3.24 31.36 0.10
C GLY A 369 -4.58 31.35 -0.65
N SER A 370 -5.59 32.08 -0.17
CA SER A 370 -6.94 32.07 -0.77
C SER A 370 -7.05 33.04 -1.95
N ALA A 371 -7.46 32.55 -3.13
CA ALA A 371 -7.69 33.33 -4.36
C ALA A 371 -6.52 34.26 -4.74
N ASN A 372 -5.33 33.67 -4.88
CA ASN A 372 -4.11 34.40 -5.23
C ASN A 372 -3.93 34.40 -6.75
N ASP A 373 -4.27 35.53 -7.38
CA ASP A 373 -4.10 35.74 -8.83
C ASP A 373 -2.61 35.80 -9.19
N LEU A 374 -2.25 35.18 -10.32
CA LEU A 374 -0.88 35.16 -10.82
C LEU A 374 -0.76 35.91 -12.14
N THR A 375 0.37 36.57 -12.31
CA THR A 375 0.70 37.27 -13.54
C THR A 375 2.14 36.94 -13.91
N GLY A 376 2.33 36.42 -15.12
CA GLY A 376 3.61 36.08 -15.72
C GLY A 376 4.40 37.30 -16.20
N THR A 377 5.30 37.04 -17.13
CA THR A 377 6.34 37.93 -17.64
C THR A 377 6.14 38.17 -19.14
N ASN A 378 7.19 38.17 -19.96
CA ASN A 378 7.06 38.11 -21.43
C ASN A 378 7.90 36.93 -21.97
N GLY A 379 8.30 36.02 -21.08
CA GLY A 379 9.02 34.78 -21.37
C GLY A 379 8.13 33.60 -20.96
N ASP A 380 8.64 32.38 -21.13
CA ASP A 380 7.84 31.14 -21.07
C ASP A 380 7.52 30.71 -19.64
N ASP A 381 6.51 31.31 -19.01
CA ASP A 381 6.14 31.11 -17.62
C ASP A 381 5.46 29.75 -17.35
N ILE A 382 5.58 29.27 -16.10
CA ILE A 382 4.71 28.22 -15.55
C ILE A 382 3.91 28.83 -14.40
N LEU A 383 2.60 28.95 -14.56
CA LEU A 383 1.70 29.52 -13.55
C LEU A 383 0.73 28.45 -13.04
N GLN A 384 0.80 28.12 -11.75
CA GLN A 384 -0.09 27.15 -11.12
C GLN A 384 -1.05 27.82 -10.13
N GLY A 385 -2.35 27.69 -10.37
CA GLY A 385 -3.41 28.05 -9.43
C GLY A 385 -3.45 27.15 -8.19
N ASN A 386 -4.44 27.36 -7.34
CA ASN A 386 -4.63 26.56 -6.13
C ASN A 386 -6.08 26.09 -6.01
N GLY A 387 -6.59 25.85 -4.80
CA GLY A 387 -7.96 25.35 -4.61
C GLY A 387 -9.06 26.41 -4.60
N ALA A 388 -8.76 27.64 -5.00
CA ALA A 388 -9.67 28.77 -5.00
C ALA A 388 -9.77 29.35 -6.42
N ALA A 389 -10.85 30.08 -6.70
CA ALA A 389 -10.98 30.80 -7.97
C ALA A 389 -9.82 31.79 -8.18
N ASN A 390 -8.99 31.53 -9.18
CA ASN A 390 -7.79 32.26 -9.55
C ASN A 390 -7.97 32.96 -10.92
N VAL A 391 -7.28 34.09 -11.08
CA VAL A 391 -6.99 34.70 -12.38
C VAL A 391 -5.52 34.49 -12.71
N LEU A 392 -5.25 33.79 -13.80
CA LEU A 392 -3.91 33.53 -14.32
C LEU A 392 -3.73 34.28 -15.66
N ASP A 393 -2.67 35.08 -15.76
CA ASP A 393 -2.33 35.88 -16.95
C ASP A 393 -0.87 35.63 -17.33
N GLY A 394 -0.63 34.85 -18.39
CA GLY A 394 0.71 34.51 -18.90
C GLY A 394 1.42 35.70 -19.54
N LYS A 395 0.66 36.49 -20.30
CA LYS A 395 1.01 37.67 -21.11
C LYS A 395 1.67 37.33 -22.44
N GLY A 396 2.88 36.81 -22.46
CA GLY A 396 3.54 36.48 -23.72
C GLY A 396 4.79 35.68 -23.48
N GLY A 397 5.24 34.98 -24.51
CA GLY A 397 6.03 33.77 -24.31
C GLY A 397 5.12 32.55 -24.47
N ASP A 398 5.72 31.36 -24.52
CA ASP A 398 5.00 30.10 -24.64
C ASP A 398 4.70 29.56 -23.23
N ASP A 399 3.57 29.98 -22.66
CA ASP A 399 3.26 29.79 -21.24
C ASP A 399 2.57 28.44 -20.94
N ILE A 400 2.79 27.89 -19.74
CA ILE A 400 2.01 26.76 -19.20
C ILE A 400 1.18 27.25 -18.01
N LEU A 401 -0.14 27.25 -18.16
CA LEU A 401 -1.07 27.69 -17.14
C LEU A 401 -1.87 26.50 -16.61
N ILE A 402 -1.73 26.21 -15.32
CA ILE A 402 -2.41 25.12 -14.61
C ILE A 402 -3.50 25.75 -13.74
N ASP A 403 -4.75 25.36 -13.96
CA ASP A 403 -5.93 25.91 -13.27
C ASP A 403 -5.88 25.69 -11.75
N GLY A 404 -5.59 24.47 -11.31
CA GLY A 404 -5.85 24.03 -9.95
C GLY A 404 -7.31 23.59 -9.78
N LYS A 405 -7.90 23.88 -8.62
CA LYS A 405 -9.33 23.66 -8.35
C LYS A 405 -9.99 25.01 -8.13
N GLY A 406 -11.25 25.16 -8.48
CA GLY A 406 -11.95 26.42 -8.34
C GLY A 406 -12.68 26.79 -9.63
N GLU A 407 -13.21 28.02 -9.68
CA GLU A 407 -13.69 28.56 -10.95
C GLU A 407 -12.63 29.53 -11.47
N ASP A 408 -11.79 29.06 -12.39
CA ASP A 408 -10.57 29.74 -12.78
C ASP A 408 -10.73 30.51 -14.10
N ARG A 409 -9.92 31.57 -14.23
CA ARG A 409 -9.84 32.41 -15.44
C ARG A 409 -8.40 32.49 -15.92
N LEU A 410 -8.14 31.90 -17.08
CA LEU A 410 -6.82 31.78 -17.67
C LEU A 410 -6.74 32.65 -18.94
N THR A 411 -5.66 33.40 -19.07
CA THR A 411 -5.31 34.22 -20.24
C THR A 411 -3.89 33.85 -20.65
N GLY A 412 -3.72 33.29 -21.84
CA GLY A 412 -2.40 32.89 -22.32
C GLY A 412 -1.61 34.12 -22.78
N GLY A 413 -2.20 34.88 -23.70
CA GLY A 413 -1.61 36.08 -24.25
C GLY A 413 -0.96 35.83 -25.61
N ALA A 414 0.29 36.25 -25.77
CA ALA A 414 1.01 36.17 -27.04
C ALA A 414 2.09 35.09 -27.00
N GLY A 415 1.81 33.97 -27.64
CA GLY A 415 2.73 32.83 -27.76
C GLY A 415 1.92 31.61 -28.14
N ALA A 416 2.54 30.44 -28.09
CA ALA A 416 1.83 29.18 -28.09
C ALA A 416 1.63 28.75 -26.65
N ASP A 417 0.42 28.87 -26.12
CA ASP A 417 0.16 28.61 -24.71
C ASP A 417 -0.43 27.20 -24.49
N LEU A 418 -0.12 26.61 -23.33
CA LEU A 418 -0.68 25.34 -22.88
C LEU A 418 -1.53 25.56 -21.62
N PHE A 419 -2.82 25.25 -21.73
CA PHE A 419 -3.74 25.28 -20.59
C PHE A 419 -3.96 23.86 -20.05
N VAL A 420 -3.50 23.60 -18.83
CA VAL A 420 -3.57 22.29 -18.17
C VAL A 420 -4.69 22.32 -17.13
N PHE A 421 -5.58 21.33 -17.18
CA PHE A 421 -6.73 21.27 -16.28
C PHE A 421 -6.72 20.02 -15.38
N GLU A 422 -7.29 20.17 -14.19
CA GLU A 422 -7.62 19.11 -13.23
C GLU A 422 -9.15 18.93 -13.11
N ALA A 423 -9.62 17.80 -12.58
CA ALA A 423 -11.06 17.58 -12.34
C ALA A 423 -11.48 17.98 -10.92
N ASP A 424 -12.53 18.79 -10.80
CA ASP A 424 -13.07 19.24 -9.50
C ASP A 424 -14.58 19.58 -9.49
N GLY A 425 -15.29 19.41 -10.61
CA GLY A 425 -16.71 19.70 -10.82
C GLY A 425 -17.02 21.18 -11.06
N ARG A 426 -16.01 22.02 -11.31
CA ARG A 426 -16.18 23.46 -11.49
C ARG A 426 -16.08 23.86 -12.96
N ARG A 427 -16.18 25.17 -13.17
CA ARG A 427 -16.27 25.74 -14.51
C ARG A 427 -15.19 26.79 -14.68
N ASP A 428 -14.34 26.52 -15.65
CA ASP A 428 -13.18 27.35 -15.95
C ASP A 428 -13.33 28.05 -17.29
N ILE A 429 -12.53 29.11 -17.45
CA ILE A 429 -12.62 30.02 -18.56
C ILE A 429 -11.23 30.31 -19.12
N ILE A 430 -11.04 30.04 -20.42
CA ILE A 430 -9.92 30.58 -21.20
C ILE A 430 -10.41 31.83 -21.93
N THR A 431 -9.71 32.95 -21.81
CA THR A 431 -10.21 34.25 -22.26
C THR A 431 -9.80 34.66 -23.68
N ASP A 432 -8.78 34.03 -24.27
CA ASP A 432 -8.16 34.46 -25.52
C ASP A 432 -7.59 33.33 -26.39
N PHE A 433 -8.19 32.14 -26.35
CA PHE A 433 -7.72 30.95 -27.06
C PHE A 433 -7.53 31.17 -28.57
N GLN A 434 -6.36 30.82 -29.09
CA GLN A 434 -5.99 30.89 -30.50
C GLN A 434 -5.82 29.49 -31.12
N VAL A 435 -6.73 29.13 -32.03
CA VAL A 435 -6.72 27.83 -32.71
C VAL A 435 -5.44 27.62 -33.51
N GLY A 436 -4.83 26.44 -33.34
CA GLY A 436 -3.62 26.02 -34.06
C GLY A 436 -2.34 26.66 -33.54
N VAL A 437 -2.43 27.48 -32.49
CA VAL A 437 -1.30 28.04 -31.75
C VAL A 437 -1.34 27.51 -30.31
N ASP A 438 -2.45 27.70 -29.62
CA ASP A 438 -2.63 27.23 -28.25
C ASP A 438 -3.11 25.77 -28.20
N THR A 439 -2.83 25.14 -27.07
CA THR A 439 -3.24 23.76 -26.77
C THR A 439 -3.86 23.66 -25.39
N ILE A 440 -4.68 22.63 -25.19
CA ILE A 440 -5.34 22.35 -23.93
C ILE A 440 -5.02 20.91 -23.55
N ASP A 441 -4.72 20.68 -22.27
CA ASP A 441 -4.54 19.34 -21.74
C ASP A 441 -5.60 19.02 -20.67
N LEU A 442 -6.63 18.28 -21.10
CA LEU A 442 -7.73 17.79 -20.26
C LEU A 442 -7.49 16.36 -19.75
N SER A 443 -6.29 15.80 -19.94
CA SER A 443 -5.99 14.42 -19.55
C SER A 443 -6.11 14.18 -18.03
N GLY A 444 -5.93 15.22 -17.21
CA GLY A 444 -6.19 15.22 -15.76
C GLY A 444 -7.65 15.03 -15.37
N MET A 445 -8.60 15.15 -16.30
CA MET A 445 -10.03 14.85 -16.08
C MET A 445 -10.40 13.41 -16.41
N GLY A 446 -9.46 12.61 -16.92
CA GLY A 446 -9.67 11.22 -17.30
C GLY A 446 -9.55 10.97 -18.80
N ARG A 447 -9.79 9.72 -19.21
CA ARG A 447 -9.43 9.24 -20.54
C ARG A 447 -10.48 9.53 -21.61
N ALA A 448 -10.03 10.03 -22.76
CA ALA A 448 -10.81 10.11 -23.99
C ALA A 448 -10.11 9.39 -25.16
N TYR A 449 -10.83 8.49 -25.84
CA TYR A 449 -10.30 7.76 -27.00
C TYR A 449 -10.64 8.41 -28.34
N SER A 450 -11.65 9.28 -28.34
CA SER A 450 -12.06 10.05 -29.50
C SER A 450 -12.70 11.34 -29.03
N LEU A 451 -12.86 12.27 -29.96
CA LEU A 451 -13.53 13.54 -29.70
C LEU A 451 -15.04 13.40 -29.47
N ASP A 452 -15.62 12.21 -29.68
CA ASP A 452 -17.04 11.93 -29.39
C ASP A 452 -17.31 11.85 -27.88
N ALA A 453 -16.26 11.68 -27.06
CA ALA A 453 -16.36 11.71 -25.60
C ALA A 453 -16.71 13.12 -25.07
N PHE A 454 -16.48 14.16 -25.87
CA PHE A 454 -16.68 15.55 -25.49
C PHE A 454 -17.96 16.10 -26.12
N LYS A 455 -18.65 16.97 -25.39
CA LYS A 455 -19.78 17.73 -25.96
C LYS A 455 -19.33 19.15 -26.25
N PHE A 456 -19.45 19.52 -27.52
CA PHE A 456 -19.09 20.83 -28.02
C PHE A 456 -20.33 21.68 -28.25
N GLN A 457 -20.33 22.91 -27.74
CA GLN A 457 -21.41 23.87 -27.89
C GLN A 457 -20.82 25.22 -28.32
N SER A 458 -20.88 25.51 -29.62
CA SER A 458 -20.41 26.79 -30.16
C SER A 458 -21.18 27.97 -29.54
N THR A 459 -20.46 29.07 -29.33
CA THR A 459 -21.01 30.33 -28.80
C THR A 459 -20.64 31.49 -29.74
N PRO A 460 -21.26 32.68 -29.62
CA PRO A 460 -20.98 33.78 -30.55
C PRO A 460 -19.53 34.26 -30.62
N ASN A 461 -18.71 33.96 -29.60
CA ASN A 461 -17.34 34.42 -29.47
C ASN A 461 -16.38 33.33 -28.96
N GLY A 462 -16.71 32.06 -29.21
CA GLY A 462 -15.89 30.92 -28.80
C GLY A 462 -16.69 29.64 -28.72
N ILE A 463 -16.40 28.78 -27.74
CA ILE A 463 -17.03 27.47 -27.58
C ILE A 463 -17.09 27.03 -26.11
N LYS A 464 -18.01 26.13 -25.81
CA LYS A 464 -18.07 25.39 -24.56
C LYS A 464 -17.77 23.92 -24.82
N ILE A 465 -16.88 23.34 -24.01
CA ILE A 465 -16.49 21.93 -24.03
C ILE A 465 -16.95 21.31 -22.71
N ILE A 466 -17.64 20.18 -22.79
CA ILE A 466 -18.06 19.41 -21.61
C ILE A 466 -17.47 18.01 -21.69
N PHE A 467 -16.79 17.58 -20.63
CA PHE A 467 -16.15 16.27 -20.52
C PHE A 467 -16.22 15.78 -19.07
N GLN A 468 -16.60 14.51 -18.86
CA GLN A 468 -16.73 13.89 -17.53
C GLN A 468 -17.58 14.65 -16.47
N GLY A 469 -18.42 15.59 -16.90
CA GLY A 469 -19.23 16.43 -16.00
C GLY A 469 -18.68 17.84 -15.82
N GLU A 470 -17.43 18.08 -16.21
CA GLU A 470 -16.75 19.38 -16.20
C GLU A 470 -17.15 20.25 -17.38
N GLU A 471 -17.11 21.57 -17.17
CA GLU A 471 -17.45 22.58 -18.18
C GLU A 471 -16.29 23.56 -18.38
N LEU A 472 -15.63 23.50 -19.53
CA LEU A 472 -14.65 24.48 -19.95
C LEU A 472 -15.27 25.46 -20.96
N ARG A 473 -15.10 26.76 -20.73
CA ARG A 473 -15.54 27.81 -21.66
C ARG A 473 -14.35 28.53 -22.27
N LEU A 474 -14.30 28.54 -23.60
CA LEU A 474 -13.24 29.16 -24.37
C LEU A 474 -13.81 30.38 -25.07
N PHE A 475 -13.13 31.51 -24.95
CA PHE A 475 -13.31 32.68 -25.79
C PHE A 475 -12.19 32.70 -26.83
N SER A 476 -12.53 32.94 -28.10
CA SER A 476 -11.49 33.00 -29.14
C SER A 476 -10.76 34.35 -29.08
N HIS A 477 -9.46 34.32 -29.40
CA HIS A 477 -8.63 35.52 -29.50
C HIS A 477 -9.24 36.61 -30.40
N ASP A 478 -9.89 36.21 -31.49
CA ASP A 478 -10.47 37.10 -32.51
C ASP A 478 -11.97 37.42 -32.30
N GLY A 479 -12.55 36.91 -31.21
CA GLY A 479 -13.96 37.07 -30.86
C GLY A 479 -14.96 36.39 -31.81
N GLN A 480 -14.50 35.51 -32.69
CA GLN A 480 -15.35 34.68 -33.57
C GLN A 480 -15.87 33.41 -32.86
N PRO A 481 -16.96 32.81 -33.36
CA PRO A 481 -17.37 31.48 -32.91
C PRO A 481 -16.30 30.43 -33.21
N LEU A 482 -16.09 29.50 -32.28
CA LEU A 482 -15.34 28.27 -32.52
C LEU A 482 -16.31 27.10 -32.69
N ASP A 483 -15.90 26.08 -33.43
CA ASP A 483 -16.67 24.86 -33.63
C ASP A 483 -15.86 23.60 -33.32
N ARG A 484 -16.54 22.45 -33.38
CA ARG A 484 -15.89 21.16 -33.09
C ARG A 484 -14.68 20.92 -33.99
N SER A 485 -14.73 21.28 -35.27
CA SER A 485 -13.69 20.97 -36.26
C SER A 485 -12.38 21.71 -36.04
N ASP A 486 -12.37 22.74 -35.20
CA ASP A 486 -11.16 23.46 -34.77
C ASP A 486 -10.26 22.62 -33.85
N PHE A 487 -10.76 21.50 -33.32
CA PHE A 487 -10.03 20.67 -32.35
C PHE A 487 -9.64 19.31 -32.93
N GLN A 488 -8.44 18.86 -32.57
CA GLN A 488 -8.01 17.46 -32.67
C GLN A 488 -7.85 16.88 -31.27
N LEU A 489 -7.85 15.54 -31.16
CA LEU A 489 -7.76 14.89 -29.84
C LEU A 489 -6.42 15.24 -29.18
N THR A 490 -5.36 15.26 -29.98
CA THR A 490 -4.00 15.67 -29.59
C THR A 490 -3.88 17.14 -29.16
N ASN A 491 -4.89 17.99 -29.42
CA ASN A 491 -4.91 19.37 -28.92
C ASN A 491 -5.72 19.53 -27.63
N LEU A 492 -6.40 18.47 -27.18
CA LEU A 492 -7.18 18.42 -25.94
C LEU A 492 -6.65 17.39 -24.94
N MET A 493 -5.79 16.49 -25.39
CA MET A 493 -5.19 15.38 -24.64
C MET A 493 -3.70 15.37 -24.99
N GLY A 494 -2.86 15.85 -24.07
CA GLY A 494 -1.42 15.96 -24.28
C GLY A 494 -0.72 14.61 -24.11
N LEU A 495 -0.59 14.17 -22.86
CA LEU A 495 -0.11 12.84 -22.50
C LEU A 495 -1.23 12.03 -21.86
N TRP A 496 -1.14 10.71 -22.00
CA TRP A 496 -1.97 9.84 -21.19
C TRP A 496 -1.30 9.60 -19.84
N HIS A 497 -2.05 9.90 -18.78
CA HIS A 497 -1.69 9.66 -17.40
C HIS A 497 -2.41 8.40 -16.87
N VAL A 498 -1.67 7.55 -16.18
CA VAL A 498 -2.20 6.48 -15.34
C VAL A 498 -2.85 7.12 -14.12
N ASP A 499 -4.02 6.63 -13.73
CA ASP A 499 -4.62 7.06 -12.46
C ASP A 499 -3.76 6.53 -11.30
N THR A 500 -3.09 7.47 -10.63
CA THR A 500 -2.19 7.26 -9.49
C THR A 500 -2.88 7.50 -8.15
N GLY A 501 -4.17 7.86 -8.16
CA GLY A 501 -4.97 7.88 -6.94
C GLY A 501 -4.88 6.52 -6.25
N PRO A 502 -4.99 6.45 -4.91
CA PRO A 502 -5.04 5.17 -4.23
C PRO A 502 -6.13 4.36 -4.90
N VAL A 503 -5.75 3.21 -5.48
CA VAL A 503 -6.72 2.17 -5.77
C VAL A 503 -7.24 1.80 -4.40
N LEU A 504 -8.35 2.42 -3.98
CA LEU A 504 -9.13 1.88 -2.89
C LEU A 504 -9.50 0.49 -3.39
N GLN A 505 -8.82 -0.54 -2.87
CA GLN A 505 -9.36 -1.88 -3.02
C GLN A 505 -10.78 -1.80 -2.49
N GLU A 506 -11.74 -2.34 -3.24
CA GLU A 506 -13.10 -2.43 -2.73
C GLU A 506 -13.05 -3.15 -1.38
N ALA A 507 -13.87 -2.68 -0.43
CA ALA A 507 -14.04 -3.30 0.88
C ALA A 507 -14.14 -4.83 0.74
N GLN A 508 -13.23 -5.54 1.40
CA GLN A 508 -13.12 -6.99 1.35
C GLN A 508 -13.82 -7.63 2.56
N THR A 509 -14.22 -8.88 2.39
CA THR A 509 -14.59 -9.75 3.51
C THR A 509 -13.74 -11.00 3.41
N LEU A 510 -12.77 -11.10 4.32
CA LEU A 510 -11.83 -12.21 4.43
C LEU A 510 -12.28 -13.11 5.57
N ILE A 511 -12.52 -14.38 5.26
CA ILE A 511 -12.97 -15.39 6.22
C ILE A 511 -11.94 -16.52 6.20
N GLY A 512 -11.32 -16.76 7.34
CA GLY A 512 -10.41 -17.86 7.55
C GLY A 512 -11.13 -19.20 7.73
N THR A 513 -10.32 -20.20 8.00
CA THR A 513 -10.70 -21.60 8.18
C THR A 513 -10.83 -21.90 9.68
N ALA A 514 -10.67 -23.15 10.09
CA ALA A 514 -10.59 -23.54 11.51
C ALA A 514 -9.14 -23.89 11.90
N ALA A 515 -8.19 -23.55 11.04
CA ALA A 515 -6.77 -23.72 11.24
C ALA A 515 -6.13 -22.33 11.24
N ALA A 516 -4.89 -22.25 11.71
CA ALA A 516 -4.14 -21.01 11.73
C ALA A 516 -4.04 -20.36 10.33
N ASP A 517 -4.61 -19.17 10.19
CA ASP A 517 -4.67 -18.39 8.96
C ASP A 517 -3.89 -17.07 9.06
N VAL A 518 -3.46 -16.55 7.91
CA VAL A 518 -2.91 -15.19 7.79
C VAL A 518 -3.82 -14.40 6.87
N LEU A 519 -4.57 -13.47 7.44
CA LEU A 519 -5.49 -12.59 6.73
C LEU A 519 -4.90 -11.19 6.65
N GLN A 520 -4.91 -10.59 5.47
CA GLN A 520 -4.36 -9.26 5.25
C GLN A 520 -5.35 -8.40 4.45
N GLY A 521 -5.81 -7.31 5.08
CA GLY A 521 -6.60 -6.27 4.44
C GLY A 521 -5.77 -5.42 3.48
N GLY A 522 -6.48 -4.77 2.56
CA GLY A 522 -5.96 -3.87 1.54
C GLY A 522 -6.01 -2.41 1.99
N THR A 523 -6.46 -1.55 1.08
CA THR A 523 -6.64 -0.11 1.29
C THR A 523 -8.13 0.28 1.45
N GLY A 524 -9.02 -0.71 1.48
CA GLY A 524 -10.46 -0.55 1.64
C GLY A 524 -10.89 -0.70 3.11
N ASN A 525 -12.18 -0.57 3.38
CA ASN A 525 -12.73 -0.83 4.72
C ASN A 525 -13.07 -2.32 4.84
N ASP A 526 -12.15 -3.11 5.39
CA ASP A 526 -12.22 -4.56 5.29
C ASP A 526 -12.84 -5.22 6.54
N LEU A 527 -13.42 -6.40 6.34
CA LEU A 527 -13.85 -7.30 7.42
C LEU A 527 -12.99 -8.56 7.40
N LEU A 528 -12.18 -8.76 8.44
CA LEU A 528 -11.33 -9.94 8.63
C LEU A 528 -11.90 -10.79 9.77
N ARG A 529 -12.22 -12.05 9.48
CA ARG A 529 -12.63 -13.05 10.48
C ARG A 529 -11.68 -14.24 10.43
N GLY A 530 -10.95 -14.52 11.51
CA GLY A 530 -10.02 -15.65 11.62
C GLY A 530 -10.73 -16.99 11.46
N GLU A 531 -11.94 -17.11 12.02
CA GLU A 531 -12.71 -18.36 12.00
C GLU A 531 -13.76 -18.48 10.89
N ALA A 532 -14.06 -19.72 10.54
CA ALA A 532 -15.08 -20.06 9.53
C ALA A 532 -16.52 -19.73 9.97
N VAL A 533 -17.32 -19.18 9.05
CA VAL A 533 -18.75 -18.89 9.28
C VAL A 533 -19.60 -20.15 9.27
N ARG A 534 -20.41 -20.34 10.32
CA ARG A 534 -21.38 -21.43 10.44
C ARG A 534 -22.79 -20.91 10.19
N ALA A 535 -23.16 -20.75 8.92
CA ALA A 535 -24.45 -20.18 8.50
C ALA A 535 -25.68 -20.80 9.20
N SER A 536 -25.65 -22.11 9.52
CA SER A 536 -26.73 -22.78 10.25
C SER A 536 -27.01 -22.20 11.65
N PHE A 537 -26.03 -21.54 12.25
CA PHE A 537 -26.13 -20.89 13.57
C PHE A 537 -26.01 -19.37 13.45
N ASP A 538 -25.05 -18.88 12.65
CA ASP A 538 -24.73 -17.45 12.54
C ASP A 538 -25.87 -16.64 11.88
N ASP A 539 -26.57 -17.22 10.89
CA ASP A 539 -27.73 -16.55 10.28
C ASP A 539 -28.91 -16.43 11.27
N PRO A 540 -29.27 -17.49 12.02
CA PRO A 540 -30.19 -17.36 13.15
C PRO A 540 -29.72 -16.37 14.22
N ALA A 541 -28.45 -16.40 14.61
CA ALA A 541 -27.86 -15.51 15.61
C ALA A 541 -28.05 -14.04 15.23
N GLY A 542 -27.59 -13.64 14.04
CA GLY A 542 -27.78 -12.28 13.56
C GLY A 542 -29.26 -11.88 13.44
N GLN A 543 -30.17 -12.84 13.14
CA GLN A 543 -31.61 -12.57 13.17
C GLN A 543 -32.11 -12.28 14.58
N VAL A 544 -31.74 -13.08 15.58
CA VAL A 544 -32.15 -12.90 16.97
C VAL A 544 -31.59 -11.62 17.56
N PHE A 545 -30.30 -11.31 17.33
CA PHE A 545 -29.68 -10.04 17.73
C PHE A 545 -30.51 -8.84 17.25
N ARG A 546 -30.87 -8.83 15.96
CA ARG A 546 -31.73 -7.78 15.38
C ARG A 546 -33.12 -7.75 15.97
N LEU A 547 -33.67 -8.85 16.48
CA LEU A 547 -34.97 -8.82 17.18
C LEU A 547 -34.86 -8.12 18.53
N TYR A 548 -33.79 -8.35 19.30
CA TYR A 548 -33.53 -7.61 20.53
C TYR A 548 -33.41 -6.11 20.27
N ARG A 549 -32.57 -5.71 19.30
CA ARG A 549 -32.43 -4.29 18.92
C ARG A 549 -33.75 -3.70 18.42
N ALA A 550 -34.41 -4.34 17.46
CA ALA A 550 -35.63 -3.79 16.88
C ALA A 550 -36.79 -3.68 17.89
N THR A 551 -36.94 -4.66 18.79
CA THR A 551 -38.12 -4.72 19.67
C THR A 551 -37.88 -4.24 21.09
N LEU A 552 -36.65 -4.27 21.60
CA LEU A 552 -36.31 -3.95 22.99
C LEU A 552 -35.29 -2.82 23.13
N ASP A 553 -34.68 -2.37 22.03
CA ASP A 553 -33.69 -1.28 21.98
C ASP A 553 -32.49 -1.49 22.92
N ARG A 554 -32.01 -2.74 22.97
CA ARG A 554 -30.83 -3.14 23.74
C ARG A 554 -30.16 -4.35 23.12
N ASP A 555 -28.89 -4.54 23.46
CA ASP A 555 -28.17 -5.76 23.15
C ASP A 555 -28.70 -6.95 23.96
N PRO A 556 -28.62 -8.17 23.41
CA PRO A 556 -29.11 -9.34 24.08
C PRO A 556 -28.11 -9.83 25.14
N ASP A 557 -28.63 -10.46 26.20
CA ASP A 557 -27.76 -11.27 27.05
C ASP A 557 -27.41 -12.58 26.33
N ARG A 558 -26.17 -13.08 26.50
CA ARG A 558 -25.67 -14.27 25.78
C ARG A 558 -26.58 -15.50 25.96
N GLY A 559 -27.17 -15.68 27.14
CA GLY A 559 -28.03 -16.83 27.46
C GLY A 559 -29.36 -16.78 26.71
N GLY A 560 -30.08 -15.67 26.82
CA GLY A 560 -31.34 -15.44 26.11
C GLY A 560 -31.16 -15.41 24.60
N HIS A 561 -30.06 -14.82 24.11
CA HIS A 561 -29.72 -14.86 22.69
C HIS A 561 -29.53 -16.30 22.20
N LYS A 562 -28.65 -17.06 22.86
CA LYS A 562 -28.32 -18.45 22.50
C LYS A 562 -29.56 -19.33 22.47
N GLN A 563 -30.45 -19.19 23.47
CA GLN A 563 -31.67 -19.97 23.54
C GLN A 563 -32.58 -19.73 22.32
N TRP A 564 -32.81 -18.48 21.94
CA TRP A 564 -33.60 -18.15 20.76
C TRP A 564 -32.91 -18.55 19.45
N THR A 565 -31.59 -18.40 19.38
CA THR A 565 -30.78 -18.79 18.24
C THR A 565 -30.87 -20.30 18.01
N ASN A 566 -30.69 -21.11 19.05
CA ASN A 566 -30.83 -22.57 18.98
C ASN A 566 -32.24 -22.97 18.57
N ALA A 567 -33.27 -22.36 19.16
CA ALA A 567 -34.66 -22.65 18.81
C ALA A 567 -35.00 -22.33 17.34
N LEU A 568 -34.32 -21.34 16.75
CA LEU A 568 -34.47 -21.00 15.34
C LEU A 568 -33.59 -21.89 14.43
N ALA A 569 -32.38 -22.24 14.88
CA ALA A 569 -31.43 -23.07 14.14
C ALA A 569 -31.86 -24.54 14.05
N ASP A 570 -32.45 -25.11 15.11
CA ASP A 570 -32.95 -26.49 15.16
C ASP A 570 -34.35 -26.66 14.54
N GLY A 571 -35.02 -25.55 14.20
CA GLY A 571 -36.34 -25.52 13.61
C GLY A 571 -37.49 -25.80 14.60
N SER A 572 -37.24 -25.83 15.91
CA SER A 572 -38.29 -25.96 16.93
C SER A 572 -39.23 -24.76 16.95
N HIS A 573 -38.75 -23.59 16.54
CA HIS A 573 -39.54 -22.37 16.36
C HIS A 573 -39.24 -21.70 15.02
N GLY A 574 -40.29 -21.27 14.31
CA GLY A 574 -40.11 -20.42 13.14
C GLY A 574 -39.79 -18.98 13.57
N LEU A 575 -39.16 -18.19 12.68
CA LEU A 575 -38.87 -16.78 12.95
C LEU A 575 -40.11 -15.98 13.40
N MET A 576 -41.29 -16.30 12.86
CA MET A 576 -42.54 -15.65 13.24
C MET A 576 -42.99 -15.98 14.66
N ASP A 577 -42.71 -17.19 15.14
CA ASP A 577 -43.00 -17.61 16.51
C ASP A 577 -42.07 -16.89 17.49
N VAL A 578 -40.78 -16.78 17.14
CA VAL A 578 -39.79 -16.03 17.92
C VAL A 578 -40.21 -14.56 18.01
N ILE A 579 -40.50 -13.90 16.89
CA ILE A 579 -40.96 -12.49 16.88
C ILE A 579 -42.21 -12.31 17.75
N SER A 580 -43.17 -13.23 17.66
CA SER A 580 -44.39 -13.20 18.48
C SER A 580 -44.07 -13.34 19.96
N GLY A 581 -43.07 -14.16 20.30
CA GLY A 581 -42.51 -14.28 21.65
C GLY A 581 -41.93 -12.97 22.17
N PHE A 582 -41.15 -12.25 21.37
CA PHE A 582 -40.58 -10.94 21.76
C PHE A 582 -41.67 -9.90 22.03
N ILE A 583 -42.59 -9.68 21.10
CA ILE A 583 -43.66 -8.67 21.27
C ILE A 583 -44.68 -9.05 22.36
N GLY A 584 -44.87 -10.35 22.60
CA GLY A 584 -45.72 -10.89 23.65
C GLY A 584 -45.02 -11.02 25.01
N SER A 585 -43.71 -10.76 25.08
CA SER A 585 -42.92 -10.95 26.29
C SER A 585 -43.32 -9.97 27.40
N ALA A 586 -43.22 -10.41 28.65
CA ALA A 586 -43.41 -9.53 29.80
C ALA A 586 -42.44 -8.34 29.79
N GLU A 587 -41.26 -8.50 29.20
CA GLU A 587 -40.30 -7.42 29.01
C GLU A 587 -40.81 -6.36 28.05
N PHE A 588 -41.23 -6.73 26.83
CA PHE A 588 -41.79 -5.79 25.86
C PHE A 588 -43.01 -5.05 26.44
N GLN A 589 -43.90 -5.78 27.11
CA GLN A 589 -45.09 -5.20 27.74
C GLN A 589 -44.74 -4.27 28.92
N ARG A 590 -43.66 -4.54 29.65
CA ARG A 590 -43.18 -3.68 30.74
C ARG A 590 -42.48 -2.42 30.21
N THR A 591 -41.70 -2.54 29.15
CA THR A 591 -40.95 -1.43 28.56
C THR A 591 -41.88 -0.45 27.85
N TYR A 592 -42.87 -0.95 27.10
CA TYR A 592 -43.68 -0.11 26.20
C TYR A 592 -45.19 -0.10 26.51
N GLY A 593 -45.68 -1.02 27.34
CA GLY A 593 -47.11 -1.13 27.65
C GLY A 593 -47.97 -1.55 26.45
N ALA A 594 -49.28 -1.33 26.56
CA ALA A 594 -50.24 -1.59 25.49
C ALA A 594 -50.19 -0.46 24.45
N THR A 595 -49.37 -0.63 23.41
CA THR A 595 -49.23 0.35 22.33
C THR A 595 -50.39 0.30 21.33
N THR A 596 -50.79 1.46 20.80
CA THR A 596 -51.58 1.55 19.56
C THR A 596 -50.72 1.16 18.34
N ASP A 597 -51.35 0.89 17.19
CA ASP A 597 -50.60 0.53 15.98
C ASP A 597 -49.68 1.65 15.50
N ALA A 598 -50.06 2.92 15.70
CA ALA A 598 -49.23 4.07 15.34
C ALA A 598 -48.02 4.22 16.26
N GLU A 599 -48.20 4.04 17.58
CA GLU A 599 -47.11 4.04 18.56
C GLU A 599 -46.15 2.86 18.32
N PHE A 600 -46.68 1.67 18.04
CA PHE A 600 -45.88 0.49 17.73
C PHE A 600 -44.98 0.69 16.49
N VAL A 601 -45.53 1.24 15.41
CA VAL A 601 -44.74 1.52 14.20
C VAL A 601 -43.71 2.61 14.48
N THR A 602 -44.08 3.68 15.18
CA THR A 602 -43.17 4.79 15.52
C THR A 602 -41.98 4.31 16.33
N LEU A 603 -42.21 3.42 17.30
CA LEU A 603 -41.15 2.78 18.09
C LEU A 603 -40.17 2.00 17.20
N LEU A 604 -40.65 1.20 16.25
CA LEU A 604 -39.77 0.45 15.35
C LEU A 604 -38.92 1.37 14.48
N TYR A 605 -39.46 2.52 14.04
CA TYR A 605 -38.66 3.52 13.34
C TYR A 605 -37.55 4.11 14.22
N GLY A 606 -37.84 4.37 15.50
CA GLY A 606 -36.82 4.79 16.47
C GLY A 606 -35.72 3.74 16.65
N ASN A 607 -36.10 2.53 17.06
CA ASN A 607 -35.13 1.49 17.41
C ASN A 607 -34.29 0.99 16.21
N VAL A 608 -34.83 1.04 15.00
CA VAL A 608 -34.22 0.43 13.81
C VAL A 608 -33.53 1.45 12.92
N LEU A 609 -34.07 2.66 12.85
CA LEU A 609 -33.62 3.69 11.90
C LEU A 609 -33.21 4.99 12.59
N ASP A 610 -33.23 5.02 13.93
CA ASP A 610 -32.90 6.17 14.78
C ASP A 610 -33.58 7.48 14.36
N ARG A 611 -34.84 7.37 13.91
CA ARG A 611 -35.61 8.51 13.41
C ARG A 611 -37.10 8.35 13.60
N ALA A 612 -37.82 9.47 13.56
CA ALA A 612 -39.27 9.44 13.48
C ALA A 612 -39.74 8.94 12.08
N PRO A 613 -40.90 8.25 11.99
CA PRO A 613 -41.48 7.90 10.71
C PRO A 613 -41.93 9.15 9.94
N ASP A 614 -41.76 9.14 8.62
CA ASP A 614 -42.44 10.09 7.76
C ASP A 614 -43.94 9.76 7.64
N ALA A 615 -44.74 10.74 7.21
CA ALA A 615 -46.20 10.61 7.14
C ALA A 615 -46.65 9.47 6.20
N GLY A 616 -45.91 9.21 5.11
CA GLY A 616 -46.21 8.14 4.15
C GLY A 616 -45.88 6.77 4.71
N GLY A 617 -44.69 6.62 5.29
CA GLY A 617 -44.23 5.40 5.94
C GLY A 617 -45.12 4.99 7.10
N LEU A 618 -45.54 5.93 7.96
CA LEU A 618 -46.46 5.64 9.06
C LEU A 618 -47.84 5.20 8.54
N ALA A 619 -48.39 5.90 7.53
CA ALA A 619 -49.69 5.58 6.95
C ALA A 619 -49.70 4.21 6.25
N PHE A 620 -48.59 3.82 5.61
CA PHE A 620 -48.44 2.52 4.96
C PHE A 620 -48.55 1.37 5.96
N TRP A 621 -47.72 1.39 7.02
CA TRP A 621 -47.70 0.32 8.01
C TRP A 621 -48.97 0.27 8.85
N THR A 622 -49.47 1.42 9.31
CA THR A 622 -50.71 1.47 10.10
C THR A 622 -51.93 1.09 9.26
N GLY A 623 -51.95 1.42 7.97
CA GLY A 623 -52.98 0.98 7.03
C GLY A 623 -53.02 -0.55 6.87
N HIS A 624 -51.87 -1.19 6.75
CA HIS A 624 -51.78 -2.66 6.65
C HIS A 624 -52.23 -3.39 7.91
N LEU A 625 -51.89 -2.85 9.09
CA LEU A 625 -52.33 -3.37 10.39
C LEU A 625 -53.85 -3.22 10.56
N LYS A 626 -54.39 -2.04 10.26
CA LYS A 626 -55.84 -1.78 10.34
C LYS A 626 -56.66 -2.63 9.38
N ALA A 627 -56.13 -2.91 8.18
CA ALA A 627 -56.77 -3.77 7.20
C ALA A 627 -56.64 -5.28 7.54
N GLY A 628 -55.87 -5.65 8.57
CA GLY A 628 -55.59 -7.05 8.92
C GLY A 628 -54.75 -7.80 7.89
N THR A 629 -54.16 -7.08 6.93
CA THR A 629 -53.33 -7.66 5.85
C THR A 629 -51.90 -7.97 6.29
N ARG A 630 -51.46 -7.42 7.43
CA ARG A 630 -50.23 -7.76 8.13
C ARG A 630 -50.46 -7.75 9.63
N SER A 631 -49.85 -8.69 10.34
CA SER A 631 -49.76 -8.70 11.81
C SER A 631 -48.60 -7.83 12.31
N ARG A 632 -48.62 -7.44 13.60
CA ARG A 632 -47.49 -6.73 14.23
C ARG A 632 -46.17 -7.48 14.09
N ALA A 633 -46.19 -8.81 14.20
CA ALA A 633 -45.01 -9.65 14.00
C ALA A 633 -44.45 -9.54 12.56
N GLU A 634 -45.31 -9.42 11.55
CA GLU A 634 -44.87 -9.23 10.16
C GLU A 634 -44.29 -7.83 9.91
N VAL A 635 -44.73 -6.83 10.67
CA VAL A 635 -44.13 -5.50 10.64
C VAL A 635 -42.72 -5.56 11.24
N VAL A 636 -42.54 -6.14 12.43
CA VAL A 636 -41.19 -6.34 13.03
C VAL A 636 -40.27 -7.08 12.09
N ARG A 637 -40.73 -8.17 11.47
CA ARG A 637 -39.95 -8.90 10.45
C ARG A 637 -39.50 -8.00 9.30
N GLY A 638 -40.36 -7.07 8.87
CA GLY A 638 -40.05 -6.12 7.81
C GLY A 638 -38.91 -5.18 8.19
N PHE A 639 -38.96 -4.59 9.39
CA PHE A 639 -37.91 -3.72 9.89
C PHE A 639 -36.60 -4.48 10.18
N SER A 640 -36.67 -5.62 10.88
CA SER A 640 -35.49 -6.38 11.29
C SER A 640 -34.74 -7.06 10.13
N LYS A 641 -35.39 -7.18 8.97
CA LYS A 641 -34.78 -7.70 7.73
C LYS A 641 -34.51 -6.61 6.68
N SER A 642 -34.75 -5.33 7.01
CA SER A 642 -34.38 -4.23 6.12
C SER A 642 -32.88 -4.26 5.84
N SER A 643 -32.48 -3.89 4.62
CA SER A 643 -31.07 -3.89 4.21
C SER A 643 -30.24 -2.96 5.09
N GLU A 644 -30.77 -1.77 5.38
CA GLU A 644 -30.14 -0.77 6.25
C GLU A 644 -29.86 -1.32 7.65
N PHE A 645 -30.83 -1.97 8.29
CA PHE A 645 -30.64 -2.50 9.64
C PHE A 645 -29.73 -3.72 9.68
N LYS A 646 -29.77 -4.57 8.65
CA LYS A 646 -28.81 -5.67 8.53
C LYS A 646 -27.37 -5.16 8.41
N ALA A 647 -27.15 -4.10 7.64
CA ALA A 647 -25.84 -3.47 7.51
C ALA A 647 -25.42 -2.81 8.85
N GLY A 648 -26.32 -2.04 9.47
CA GLY A 648 -26.04 -1.32 10.71
C GLY A 648 -25.73 -2.21 11.92
N THR A 649 -26.24 -3.45 11.96
CA THR A 649 -25.97 -4.41 13.05
C THR A 649 -25.05 -5.56 12.63
N ALA A 650 -24.45 -5.52 11.45
CA ALA A 650 -23.65 -6.63 10.94
C ALA A 650 -22.48 -6.93 11.89
N LEU A 651 -21.78 -5.87 12.31
CA LEU A 651 -20.60 -5.93 13.16
C LEU A 651 -20.93 -6.43 14.56
N ASP A 652 -21.95 -5.86 15.21
CA ASP A 652 -22.34 -6.25 16.57
C ASP A 652 -22.83 -7.71 16.64
N SER A 653 -23.32 -8.26 15.52
CA SER A 653 -23.75 -9.66 15.46
C SER A 653 -22.61 -10.67 15.35
N ILE A 654 -21.38 -10.23 15.06
CA ILE A 654 -20.19 -11.08 14.90
C ILE A 654 -19.78 -11.72 16.24
N ASP A 655 -19.81 -10.97 17.34
CA ASP A 655 -19.54 -11.47 18.70
C ASP A 655 -20.53 -12.56 19.15
N MET A 656 -21.73 -12.56 18.55
CA MET A 656 -22.79 -13.54 18.80
C MET A 656 -22.77 -14.72 17.82
N SER A 657 -21.72 -14.85 17.02
CA SER A 657 -21.50 -16.01 16.15
C SER A 657 -21.14 -17.26 16.93
N PHE A 658 -21.17 -18.42 16.27
CA PHE A 658 -20.79 -19.69 16.89
C PHE A 658 -19.36 -19.63 17.47
N ALA A 659 -18.42 -19.03 16.75
CA ALA A 659 -17.04 -18.85 17.21
C ALA A 659 -16.99 -17.99 18.47
N GLY A 660 -17.75 -16.88 18.53
CA GLY A 660 -17.76 -15.99 19.70
C GLY A 660 -18.36 -16.65 20.93
N TYR A 661 -19.39 -17.47 20.73
CA TYR A 661 -19.87 -18.36 21.79
C TYR A 661 -18.81 -19.36 22.22
N GLN A 662 -18.13 -20.01 21.28
CA GLN A 662 -17.15 -21.03 21.59
C GLN A 662 -15.96 -20.45 22.37
N ALA A 663 -15.43 -19.29 21.96
CA ALA A 663 -14.33 -18.57 22.61
C ALA A 663 -14.66 -18.30 24.08
N ALA A 664 -15.86 -17.76 24.33
CA ALA A 664 -16.36 -17.53 25.70
C ALA A 664 -16.47 -18.82 26.55
N MET A 665 -16.61 -20.00 25.93
CA MET A 665 -16.69 -21.29 26.64
C MET A 665 -15.32 -21.99 26.82
N VAL A 666 -14.25 -21.52 26.17
CA VAL A 666 -12.91 -22.15 26.25
C VAL A 666 -12.42 -22.17 27.70
N ASP A 667 -12.55 -21.04 28.39
CA ASP A 667 -12.15 -20.89 29.79
C ASP A 667 -12.95 -21.82 30.73
N ASP A 668 -14.26 -21.93 30.51
CA ASP A 668 -15.15 -22.84 31.24
C ASP A 668 -14.74 -24.31 31.13
N VAL A 669 -14.39 -24.75 29.92
CA VAL A 669 -13.95 -26.11 29.64
C VAL A 669 -12.55 -26.35 30.20
N TYR A 670 -11.63 -25.40 30.05
CA TYR A 670 -10.30 -25.49 30.66
C TYR A 670 -10.40 -25.68 32.17
N ARG A 671 -11.24 -24.89 32.85
CA ARG A 671 -11.51 -25.07 34.28
C ARG A 671 -12.11 -26.43 34.62
N LEU A 672 -12.97 -27.00 33.78
CA LEU A 672 -13.48 -28.36 34.01
C LEU A 672 -12.35 -29.40 33.96
N TYR A 673 -11.43 -29.31 33.00
CA TYR A 673 -10.24 -30.18 32.96
C TYR A 673 -9.38 -30.02 34.21
N ARG A 674 -9.10 -28.77 34.63
CA ARG A 674 -8.30 -28.49 35.82
C ARG A 674 -8.96 -28.97 37.10
N ALA A 675 -10.26 -28.71 37.27
CA ALA A 675 -11.00 -29.07 38.47
C ALA A 675 -11.25 -30.57 38.60
N THR A 676 -11.54 -31.24 37.49
CA THR A 676 -11.96 -32.65 37.51
C THR A 676 -10.82 -33.61 37.25
N LEU A 677 -9.85 -33.26 36.40
CA LEU A 677 -8.76 -34.15 35.98
C LEU A 677 -7.38 -33.68 36.45
N GLY A 678 -7.25 -32.46 36.95
CA GLY A 678 -5.99 -31.95 37.52
C GLY A 678 -4.88 -31.72 36.49
N ARG A 679 -5.22 -31.54 35.21
CA ARG A 679 -4.27 -31.37 34.11
C ARG A 679 -4.81 -30.40 33.06
N ASP A 680 -3.92 -29.91 32.21
CA ASP A 680 -4.30 -29.14 31.03
C ASP A 680 -4.99 -30.04 29.98
N PRO A 681 -5.93 -29.48 29.19
CA PRO A 681 -6.61 -30.22 28.15
C PRO A 681 -5.69 -30.50 26.95
N GLU A 682 -6.00 -31.56 26.22
CA GLU A 682 -5.58 -31.69 24.83
C GLU A 682 -6.40 -30.72 23.95
N MET A 683 -5.77 -30.07 22.97
CA MET A 683 -6.42 -29.07 22.08
C MET A 683 -7.73 -29.58 21.47
N ALA A 684 -7.71 -30.79 20.88
CA ALA A 684 -8.89 -31.38 20.27
C ALA A 684 -10.03 -31.62 21.28
N GLY A 685 -9.70 -31.92 22.54
CA GLY A 685 -10.68 -32.09 23.60
C GLY A 685 -11.28 -30.75 24.06
N LEU A 686 -10.44 -29.72 24.20
CA LEU A 686 -10.87 -28.36 24.53
C LEU A 686 -11.86 -27.82 23.48
N LEU A 687 -11.52 -27.95 22.20
CA LEU A 687 -12.36 -27.48 21.09
C LEU A 687 -13.65 -28.29 20.95
N ASP A 688 -13.63 -29.62 21.13
CA ASP A 688 -14.86 -30.43 21.05
C ASP A 688 -15.85 -30.07 22.18
N TRP A 689 -15.37 -29.97 23.41
CA TRP A 689 -16.25 -29.65 24.54
C TRP A 689 -16.76 -28.20 24.50
N SER A 690 -15.92 -27.24 24.13
CA SER A 690 -16.34 -25.84 23.98
C SER A 690 -17.33 -25.69 22.82
N GLY A 691 -17.11 -26.38 21.69
CA GLY A 691 -18.04 -26.38 20.56
C GLY A 691 -19.40 -26.99 20.90
N ARG A 692 -19.45 -28.08 21.69
CA ARG A 692 -20.73 -28.62 22.19
C ARG A 692 -21.46 -27.59 23.05
N MET A 693 -20.72 -26.89 23.92
CA MET A 693 -21.28 -25.88 24.80
C MET A 693 -21.69 -24.60 24.05
N ALA A 694 -21.03 -24.24 22.95
CA ALA A 694 -21.48 -23.17 22.07
C ALA A 694 -22.78 -23.54 21.36
N GLY A 695 -22.97 -24.83 21.04
CA GLY A 695 -24.21 -25.38 20.48
C GLY A 695 -25.35 -25.53 21.49
N ASP A 696 -25.94 -26.71 21.57
CA ASP A 696 -27.14 -26.99 22.35
C ASP A 696 -26.87 -27.48 23.78
N TRP A 697 -25.61 -27.81 24.13
CA TRP A 697 -25.30 -28.36 25.44
C TRP A 697 -25.21 -27.27 26.51
N THR A 698 -25.69 -27.61 27.70
CA THR A 698 -25.52 -26.83 28.92
C THR A 698 -24.19 -27.15 29.59
N TYR A 699 -23.71 -26.23 30.42
CA TYR A 699 -22.52 -26.45 31.25
C TYR A 699 -22.62 -27.76 32.07
N THR A 700 -23.78 -28.03 32.66
CA THR A 700 -23.98 -29.22 33.51
C THR A 700 -23.93 -30.51 32.70
N GLU A 701 -24.40 -30.53 31.45
CA GLU A 701 -24.30 -31.69 30.56
C GLU A 701 -22.86 -31.97 30.15
N VAL A 702 -22.07 -30.93 29.87
CA VAL A 702 -20.63 -31.06 29.64
C VAL A 702 -19.94 -31.58 30.90
N ALA A 703 -20.23 -31.00 32.08
CA ALA A 703 -19.71 -31.48 33.36
C ALA A 703 -20.09 -32.95 33.64
N ALA A 704 -21.29 -33.39 33.26
CA ALA A 704 -21.71 -34.78 33.31
C ALA A 704 -20.84 -35.68 32.42
N GLY A 705 -20.43 -35.20 31.25
CA GLY A 705 -19.47 -35.88 30.39
C GLY A 705 -18.12 -36.12 31.07
N PHE A 706 -17.58 -35.11 31.78
CA PHE A 706 -16.35 -35.25 32.57
C PHE A 706 -16.54 -36.23 33.73
N VAL A 707 -17.62 -36.09 34.50
CA VAL A 707 -17.93 -36.97 35.63
C VAL A 707 -18.11 -38.41 35.17
N GLY A 708 -18.75 -38.64 34.02
CA GLY A 708 -18.93 -39.96 33.41
C GLY A 708 -17.67 -40.53 32.74
N SER A 709 -16.61 -39.75 32.60
CA SER A 709 -15.39 -40.18 31.90
C SER A 709 -14.64 -41.27 32.67
N ARG A 710 -13.94 -42.15 31.94
CA ARG A 710 -13.11 -43.20 32.57
C ARG A 710 -12.01 -42.62 33.46
N GLU A 711 -11.49 -41.45 33.09
CA GLU A 711 -10.43 -40.78 33.83
C GLU A 711 -10.94 -40.28 35.18
N PHE A 712 -12.08 -39.59 35.19
CA PHE A 712 -12.73 -39.17 36.42
C PHE A 712 -13.13 -40.34 37.31
N GLN A 713 -13.74 -41.39 36.74
CA GLN A 713 -14.18 -42.55 37.51
C GLN A 713 -13.01 -43.30 38.16
N ARG A 714 -11.80 -43.29 37.59
CA ARG A 714 -10.61 -43.86 38.24
C ARG A 714 -10.20 -43.12 39.51
N THR A 715 -10.41 -41.81 39.56
CA THR A 715 -10.01 -40.95 40.69
C THR A 715 -11.12 -40.80 41.71
N TYR A 716 -12.38 -40.67 41.27
CA TYR A 716 -13.52 -40.31 42.13
C TYR A 716 -14.65 -41.34 42.16
N GLY A 717 -14.63 -42.36 41.31
CA GLY A 717 -15.76 -43.29 41.12
C GLY A 717 -16.13 -44.05 42.39
N ASP A 718 -15.13 -44.54 43.13
CA ASP A 718 -15.31 -45.25 44.40
C ASP A 718 -15.32 -44.30 45.62
N ALA A 719 -15.19 -42.98 45.42
CA ALA A 719 -15.14 -42.03 46.52
C ALA A 719 -16.54 -41.86 47.14
N THR A 720 -16.60 -41.94 48.48
CA THR A 720 -17.78 -41.47 49.23
C THR A 720 -18.01 -39.98 48.99
N ASP A 721 -19.22 -39.48 49.20
CA ASP A 721 -19.52 -38.05 48.99
C ASP A 721 -18.59 -37.13 49.79
N ARG A 722 -18.19 -37.53 51.00
CA ARG A 722 -17.21 -36.77 51.80
C ARG A 722 -15.83 -36.78 51.17
N GLN A 723 -15.36 -37.93 50.68
CA GLN A 723 -14.07 -38.03 49.99
C GLN A 723 -14.08 -37.25 48.67
N PHE A 724 -15.18 -37.33 47.91
CA PHE A 724 -15.39 -36.60 46.67
C PHE A 724 -15.29 -35.08 46.88
N VAL A 725 -16.03 -34.52 47.84
CA VAL A 725 -15.97 -33.09 48.16
C VAL A 725 -14.58 -32.70 48.67
N THR A 726 -13.94 -33.53 49.50
CA THR A 726 -12.57 -33.25 50.00
C THR A 726 -11.56 -33.20 48.84
N LEU A 727 -11.64 -34.12 47.89
CA LEU A 727 -10.74 -34.13 46.72
C LEU A 727 -10.94 -32.88 45.85
N LEU A 728 -12.17 -32.40 45.67
CA LEU A 728 -12.42 -31.15 44.94
C LEU A 728 -11.88 -29.93 45.68
N TYR A 729 -12.01 -29.85 47.01
CA TYR A 729 -11.39 -28.79 47.81
C TYR A 729 -9.87 -28.76 47.61
N ASN A 730 -9.21 -29.92 47.64
CA ASN A 730 -7.77 -30.01 47.45
C ASN A 730 -7.35 -29.70 46.01
N ASN A 731 -8.07 -30.20 45.00
CA ASN A 731 -7.69 -30.03 43.60
C ASN A 731 -8.01 -28.63 43.06
N VAL A 732 -9.08 -28.00 43.53
CA VAL A 732 -9.57 -26.71 43.03
C VAL A 732 -9.06 -25.56 43.89
N LEU A 733 -9.08 -25.72 45.21
CA LEU A 733 -8.81 -24.63 46.17
C LEU A 733 -7.50 -24.81 46.95
N ASP A 734 -6.75 -25.89 46.69
CA ASP A 734 -5.48 -26.23 47.35
C ASP A 734 -5.54 -26.14 48.88
N ARG A 735 -6.67 -26.55 49.46
CA ARG A 735 -6.91 -26.50 50.90
C ARG A 735 -7.90 -27.55 51.36
N ASP A 736 -7.79 -27.93 52.62
CA ASP A 736 -8.81 -28.75 53.26
C ASP A 736 -10.15 -27.98 53.39
N PRO A 737 -11.28 -28.70 53.32
CA PRO A 737 -12.60 -28.12 53.53
C PRO A 737 -12.79 -27.64 54.97
N ASP A 738 -13.37 -26.45 55.13
CA ASP A 738 -13.90 -26.05 56.44
C ASP A 738 -15.18 -26.83 56.79
N SER A 739 -15.52 -26.89 58.08
CA SER A 739 -16.63 -27.70 58.57
C SER A 739 -17.98 -27.27 58.00
N ALA A 740 -18.21 -25.97 57.83
CA ALA A 740 -19.48 -25.44 57.33
C ALA A 740 -19.64 -25.72 55.83
N GLY A 741 -18.59 -25.51 55.04
CA GLY A 741 -18.56 -25.80 53.60
C GLY A 741 -18.76 -27.29 53.32
N MET A 742 -18.07 -28.17 54.05
CA MET A 742 -18.26 -29.63 53.94
C MET A 742 -19.68 -30.05 54.26
N ASP A 743 -20.24 -29.59 55.38
CA ASP A 743 -21.58 -29.98 55.81
C ASP A 743 -22.66 -29.48 54.85
N SER A 744 -22.47 -28.30 54.25
CA SER A 744 -23.35 -27.77 53.21
C SER A 744 -23.39 -28.67 51.98
N TRP A 745 -22.23 -29.02 51.41
CA TRP A 745 -22.14 -29.88 50.22
C TRP A 745 -22.71 -31.29 50.47
N LEU A 746 -22.38 -31.89 51.61
CA LEU A 746 -22.90 -33.20 52.00
C LEU A 746 -24.41 -33.19 52.23
N THR A 747 -24.98 -32.07 52.66
CA THR A 747 -26.44 -31.94 52.81
C THR A 747 -27.11 -31.91 51.44
N HIS A 748 -26.59 -31.11 50.51
CA HIS A 748 -27.11 -31.06 49.15
C HIS A 748 -27.06 -32.42 48.42
N LEU A 749 -25.95 -33.15 48.56
CA LEU A 749 -25.80 -34.49 47.97
C LEU A 749 -26.75 -35.51 48.61
N ARG A 750 -26.89 -35.51 49.95
CA ARG A 750 -27.78 -36.45 50.66
C ARG A 750 -29.26 -36.22 50.36
N GLU A 751 -29.67 -34.96 50.26
CA GLU A 751 -31.05 -34.57 49.97
C GLU A 751 -31.38 -34.66 48.47
N GLY A 752 -30.39 -34.93 47.63
CA GLY A 752 -30.54 -34.96 46.17
C GLY A 752 -30.87 -33.59 45.57
N THR A 753 -30.63 -32.51 46.32
CA THR A 753 -30.87 -31.14 45.84
C THR A 753 -29.73 -30.63 44.96
N ARG A 754 -28.57 -31.32 44.96
CA ARG A 754 -27.53 -31.17 43.94
C ARG A 754 -26.96 -32.51 43.53
N SER A 755 -26.69 -32.67 42.24
CA SER A 755 -25.93 -33.82 41.72
C SER A 755 -24.41 -33.62 41.89
N ARG A 756 -23.59 -34.66 41.65
CA ARG A 756 -22.11 -34.53 41.70
C ARG A 756 -21.61 -33.57 40.64
N GLU A 757 -22.25 -33.53 39.47
CA GLU A 757 -21.99 -32.59 38.38
C GLU A 757 -22.24 -31.14 38.82
N GLU A 758 -23.31 -30.90 39.58
CA GLU A 758 -23.60 -29.57 40.12
C GLU A 758 -22.65 -29.14 41.24
N VAL A 759 -22.08 -30.10 41.97
CA VAL A 759 -20.98 -29.83 42.91
C VAL A 759 -19.73 -29.46 42.12
N VAL A 760 -19.34 -30.22 41.08
CA VAL A 760 -18.21 -29.87 40.19
C VAL A 760 -18.37 -28.46 39.65
N ARG A 761 -19.55 -28.13 39.10
CA ARG A 761 -19.86 -26.77 38.64
C ARG A 761 -19.62 -25.73 39.73
N GLY A 762 -20.09 -25.99 40.96
CA GLY A 762 -19.93 -25.05 42.08
C GLY A 762 -18.48 -24.75 42.43
N PHE A 763 -17.59 -25.73 42.31
CA PHE A 763 -16.14 -25.53 42.52
C PHE A 763 -15.48 -24.86 41.31
N ALA A 764 -15.72 -25.40 40.10
CA ALA A 764 -15.11 -24.90 38.87
C ALA A 764 -15.52 -23.45 38.55
N GLN A 765 -16.74 -23.04 38.92
CA GLN A 765 -17.26 -21.67 38.72
C GLN A 765 -17.10 -20.78 39.96
N SER A 766 -16.30 -21.22 40.95
CA SER A 766 -16.02 -20.37 42.12
C SER A 766 -15.10 -19.21 41.72
N GLY A 767 -15.37 -18.01 42.22
CA GLY A 767 -14.56 -16.83 41.89
C GLY A 767 -13.09 -16.94 42.30
N GLU A 768 -12.77 -17.79 43.28
CA GLU A 768 -11.39 -18.13 43.65
C GLU A 768 -10.69 -18.91 42.53
N PHE A 769 -11.35 -19.93 41.98
CA PHE A 769 -10.77 -20.79 40.94
C PHE A 769 -10.68 -20.11 39.57
N ILE A 770 -11.67 -19.30 39.22
CA ILE A 770 -11.63 -18.47 38.00
C ILE A 770 -10.36 -17.60 38.02
N ARG A 771 -10.09 -16.90 39.14
CA ARG A 771 -8.89 -16.07 39.26
C ARG A 771 -7.59 -16.87 39.27
N SER A 772 -7.54 -18.01 39.95
CA SER A 772 -6.30 -18.78 40.06
C SER A 772 -5.92 -19.53 38.78
N THR A 773 -6.86 -19.71 37.84
CA THR A 773 -6.63 -20.41 36.57
C THR A 773 -6.41 -19.50 35.37
N GLY A 774 -6.74 -18.20 35.45
CA GLY A 774 -6.64 -17.26 34.33
C GLY A 774 -5.24 -17.14 33.72
N ASP A 775 -4.21 -16.94 34.56
CA ASP A 775 -2.81 -16.87 34.09
C ASP A 775 -2.35 -18.18 33.44
N ALA A 776 -2.77 -19.32 34.02
CA ALA A 776 -2.44 -20.64 33.51
C ALA A 776 -3.12 -20.91 32.16
N LEU A 777 -4.38 -20.52 32.00
CA LEU A 777 -5.10 -20.59 30.72
C LEU A 777 -4.42 -19.72 29.66
N THR A 778 -4.10 -18.48 30.00
CA THR A 778 -3.42 -17.54 29.10
C THR A 778 -2.08 -18.10 28.62
N ALA A 779 -1.28 -18.63 29.56
CA ALA A 779 -0.01 -19.26 29.23
C ALA A 779 -0.19 -20.54 28.40
N TYR A 780 -1.21 -21.34 28.69
CA TYR A 780 -1.56 -22.54 27.94
C TYR A 780 -1.92 -22.21 26.49
N LEU A 781 -2.89 -21.31 26.27
CA LEU A 781 -3.36 -20.95 24.92
C LEU A 781 -2.24 -20.31 24.08
N ARG A 782 -1.48 -19.37 24.64
CA ARG A 782 -0.30 -18.79 23.97
C ARG A 782 0.81 -19.81 23.70
N GLY A 783 0.89 -20.86 24.51
CA GLY A 783 1.85 -21.95 24.35
C GLY A 783 1.53 -22.91 23.21
N LEU A 784 0.30 -22.87 22.68
CA LEU A 784 -0.13 -23.67 21.54
C LEU A 784 0.33 -23.07 20.20
N GLY A 785 0.72 -21.79 20.20
CA GLY A 785 1.10 -21.02 19.01
C GLY A 785 0.11 -19.91 18.71
N GLU A 786 0.45 -19.09 17.72
CA GLU A 786 -0.49 -18.17 17.08
C GLU A 786 -1.50 -19.02 16.30
N ASN A 787 -2.79 -18.78 16.55
CA ASN A 787 -3.88 -19.32 15.76
C ASN A 787 -4.01 -18.46 14.50
N ASP A 788 -4.76 -17.36 14.55
CA ASP A 788 -4.90 -16.48 13.38
C ASP A 788 -4.05 -15.22 13.48
N ARG A 789 -3.57 -14.76 12.32
CA ARG A 789 -2.87 -13.49 12.16
C ARG A 789 -3.69 -12.57 11.28
N LEU A 790 -4.20 -11.48 11.85
CA LEU A 790 -5.10 -10.54 11.20
C LEU A 790 -4.37 -9.19 11.03
N ILE A 791 -4.03 -8.85 9.79
CA ILE A 791 -3.33 -7.62 9.40
C ILE A 791 -4.36 -6.65 8.83
N GLY A 792 -4.61 -5.54 9.53
CA GLY A 792 -5.65 -4.56 9.14
C GLY A 792 -5.44 -4.00 7.75
N GLY A 793 -4.21 -3.54 7.45
CA GLY A 793 -3.98 -2.72 6.27
C GLY A 793 -4.41 -1.27 6.53
N ALA A 794 -4.68 -0.53 5.46
CA ALA A 794 -5.12 0.86 5.53
C ALA A 794 -6.64 0.94 5.37
N GLY A 795 -7.30 1.85 6.09
CA GLY A 795 -8.75 2.05 5.98
C GLY A 795 -9.47 1.95 7.32
N GLU A 796 -10.78 1.68 7.27
CA GLU A 796 -11.58 1.42 8.48
C GLU A 796 -11.94 -0.07 8.57
N ASP A 797 -11.07 -0.85 9.21
CA ASP A 797 -11.21 -2.31 9.23
C ASP A 797 -11.89 -2.84 10.47
N VAL A 798 -12.51 -4.01 10.33
CA VAL A 798 -13.05 -4.79 11.45
C VAL A 798 -12.37 -6.14 11.50
N LEU A 799 -11.71 -6.43 12.63
CA LEU A 799 -10.98 -7.67 12.85
C LEU A 799 -11.67 -8.48 13.95
N TYR A 800 -11.79 -9.78 13.71
CA TYR A 800 -12.40 -10.75 14.63
C TYR A 800 -11.54 -12.02 14.64
N GLY A 801 -10.86 -12.30 15.76
CA GLY A 801 -9.92 -13.42 15.89
C GLY A 801 -10.64 -14.77 15.91
N GLY A 802 -11.51 -14.97 16.88
CA GLY A 802 -12.27 -16.19 17.08
C GLY A 802 -11.84 -16.94 18.32
N VAL A 803 -11.46 -18.21 18.17
CA VAL A 803 -11.05 -19.07 19.29
C VAL A 803 -9.54 -19.18 19.33
N LEU A 804 -8.98 -19.42 20.52
CA LEU A 804 -7.53 -19.57 20.75
C LEU A 804 -6.79 -18.23 20.64
N SER A 805 -5.45 -18.28 20.56
CA SER A 805 -4.60 -17.10 20.65
C SER A 805 -4.37 -16.48 19.27
N ASP A 806 -5.05 -15.38 19.00
CA ASP A 806 -4.91 -14.66 17.74
C ASP A 806 -3.95 -13.47 17.85
N THR A 807 -3.48 -12.96 16.71
CA THR A 807 -2.61 -11.80 16.62
C THR A 807 -3.20 -10.74 15.71
N PHE A 808 -3.48 -9.57 16.29
CA PHE A 808 -3.93 -8.38 15.56
C PHE A 808 -2.74 -7.48 15.24
N VAL A 809 -2.56 -7.12 13.96
CA VAL A 809 -1.38 -6.42 13.46
C VAL A 809 -1.79 -5.07 12.86
N PHE A 810 -1.16 -4.01 13.33
CA PHE A 810 -1.37 -2.64 12.85
C PHE A 810 -0.02 -1.96 12.58
N ALA A 811 0.09 -1.23 11.48
CA ALA A 811 1.31 -0.54 11.10
C ALA A 811 1.11 0.99 11.04
N ALA A 812 2.09 1.74 11.56
CA ALA A 812 2.04 3.20 11.59
C ALA A 812 1.94 3.86 10.20
N PHE A 813 2.35 3.14 9.15
CA PHE A 813 2.34 3.64 7.77
C PHE A 813 1.03 3.35 7.02
N ASP A 814 0.15 2.52 7.55
CA ASP A 814 -1.14 2.22 6.91
C ASP A 814 -2.16 3.33 7.20
N GLY A 815 -2.12 3.92 8.41
CA GLY A 815 -3.16 4.82 8.90
C GLY A 815 -4.52 4.12 9.02
N GLY A 816 -5.53 4.82 9.54
CA GLY A 816 -6.91 4.32 9.54
C GLY A 816 -7.55 4.19 10.92
N ASN A 817 -8.80 3.72 10.93
CA ASN A 817 -9.61 3.58 12.14
C ASN A 817 -10.22 2.18 12.21
N HIS A 818 -9.55 1.30 12.96
CA HIS A 818 -9.88 -0.11 13.02
C HIS A 818 -10.67 -0.46 14.27
N ARG A 819 -11.41 -1.57 14.20
CA ARG A 819 -12.19 -2.12 15.31
C ARG A 819 -11.85 -3.59 15.51
N VAL A 820 -11.58 -3.98 16.75
CA VAL A 820 -11.37 -5.38 17.16
C VAL A 820 -12.55 -5.80 18.02
N VAL A 821 -13.25 -6.87 17.63
CA VAL A 821 -14.55 -7.24 18.22
C VAL A 821 -14.41 -8.18 19.43
N ASP A 822 -13.33 -8.97 19.51
CA ASP A 822 -13.19 -10.10 20.42
C ASP A 822 -11.77 -10.25 21.01
N LEU A 823 -11.17 -9.15 21.46
CA LEU A 823 -9.85 -9.24 22.09
C LEU A 823 -9.93 -9.95 23.45
N GLU A 824 -9.20 -11.06 23.58
CA GLU A 824 -9.12 -11.84 24.80
C GLU A 824 -7.75 -11.76 25.49
N ALA A 825 -7.72 -12.17 26.77
CA ALA A 825 -6.52 -12.11 27.60
C ALA A 825 -5.31 -12.88 27.01
N TRP A 826 -5.58 -13.89 26.18
CA TRP A 826 -4.58 -14.73 25.52
C TRP A 826 -4.12 -14.20 24.17
N ASP A 827 -4.84 -13.27 23.54
CA ASP A 827 -4.45 -12.72 22.25
C ASP A 827 -3.20 -11.85 22.31
N ARG A 828 -2.75 -11.47 21.11
CA ARG A 828 -1.57 -10.65 20.90
C ARG A 828 -1.89 -9.46 20.02
N ILE A 829 -1.17 -8.38 20.28
CA ILE A 829 -1.23 -7.15 19.50
C ILE A 829 0.19 -6.86 19.01
N GLU A 830 0.33 -6.64 17.72
CA GLU A 830 1.59 -6.28 17.09
C GLU A 830 1.48 -4.88 16.46
N LEU A 831 2.34 -3.97 16.92
CA LEU A 831 2.41 -2.59 16.46
C LEU A 831 3.71 -2.38 15.67
N GLN A 832 3.59 -2.21 14.35
CA GLN A 832 4.73 -2.10 13.42
C GLN A 832 5.02 -0.64 13.06
N GLY A 833 6.30 -0.26 12.98
CA GLY A 833 6.69 1.06 12.47
C GLY A 833 6.50 2.26 13.41
N PHE A 834 5.84 2.10 14.57
CA PHE A 834 5.57 3.22 15.50
C PHE A 834 6.81 3.77 16.25
N GLY A 835 7.97 3.11 16.18
CA GLY A 835 9.22 3.62 16.76
C GLY A 835 9.31 3.60 18.29
N TYR A 836 8.45 2.82 18.97
CA TYR A 836 8.48 2.71 20.44
C TYR A 836 9.79 2.09 20.96
N GLY A 837 10.43 2.73 21.93
CA GLY A 837 11.63 2.22 22.61
C GLY A 837 11.39 1.02 23.54
N GLY A 838 10.16 0.48 23.59
CA GLY A 838 9.75 -0.67 24.38
C GLY A 838 8.24 -0.72 24.61
N LYS A 839 7.73 -1.88 25.07
CA LYS A 839 6.29 -2.14 25.25
C LYS A 839 5.60 -1.15 26.21
N GLY A 840 6.32 -0.67 27.23
CA GLY A 840 5.80 0.32 28.17
C GLY A 840 5.47 1.66 27.52
N SER A 841 6.23 2.08 26.49
CA SER A 841 5.92 3.29 25.73
C SER A 841 4.66 3.12 24.90
N ALA A 842 4.52 1.98 24.22
CA ALA A 842 3.32 1.66 23.44
C ALA A 842 2.04 1.65 24.30
N LEU A 843 2.09 1.08 25.51
CA LEU A 843 0.94 1.05 26.42
C LEU A 843 0.42 2.44 26.82
N THR A 844 1.23 3.49 26.71
CA THR A 844 0.78 4.85 27.07
C THR A 844 -0.20 5.45 26.06
N HIS A 845 -0.32 4.82 24.88
CA HIS A 845 -1.26 5.20 23.82
C HIS A 845 -2.61 4.46 23.92
N PHE A 846 -2.76 3.51 24.85
CA PHE A 846 -4.02 2.82 25.11
C PHE A 846 -4.80 3.54 26.22
N GLN A 847 -6.09 3.79 25.99
CA GLN A 847 -6.95 4.51 26.91
C GLN A 847 -8.33 3.86 26.99
N GLN A 848 -8.92 3.83 28.19
CA GLN A 848 -10.33 3.44 28.35
C GLN A 848 -11.23 4.57 27.83
N VAL A 849 -12.14 4.24 26.91
CA VAL A 849 -13.14 5.14 26.34
C VAL A 849 -14.51 4.47 26.44
N GLY A 850 -15.30 4.85 27.45
CA GLY A 850 -16.55 4.14 27.74
C GLY A 850 -16.26 2.68 28.12
N ASP A 851 -16.95 1.75 27.47
CA ASP A 851 -16.78 0.30 27.67
C ASP A 851 -15.65 -0.28 26.79
N ASP A 852 -14.98 0.55 25.98
CA ASP A 852 -13.97 0.14 25.01
C ASP A 852 -12.55 0.59 25.40
N VAL A 853 -11.54 -0.06 24.85
CA VAL A 853 -10.15 0.43 24.88
C VAL A 853 -9.78 0.97 23.51
N VAL A 854 -9.20 2.17 23.48
CA VAL A 854 -8.75 2.83 22.24
C VAL A 854 -7.24 3.00 22.28
N PHE A 855 -6.57 2.50 21.24
CA PHE A 855 -5.20 2.88 20.89
C PHE A 855 -5.25 4.00 19.84
N ASP A 856 -4.47 5.06 20.02
CA ASP A 856 -4.36 6.17 19.07
C ASP A 856 -2.92 6.69 19.00
N ASP A 857 -2.27 6.51 17.84
CA ASP A 857 -0.97 7.09 17.56
C ASP A 857 -0.69 7.16 16.05
N GLN A 858 0.08 8.15 15.60
CA GLN A 858 0.60 8.26 14.23
C GLN A 858 -0.44 8.09 13.10
N GLY A 859 -1.70 8.47 13.33
CA GLY A 859 -2.77 8.38 12.33
C GLY A 859 -3.46 7.02 12.24
N VAL A 860 -3.14 6.10 13.17
CA VAL A 860 -3.82 4.82 13.37
C VAL A 860 -4.59 4.87 14.69
N THR A 861 -5.91 4.66 14.60
CA THR A 861 -6.79 4.46 15.75
C THR A 861 -7.27 3.01 15.74
N VAL A 862 -7.19 2.30 16.87
CA VAL A 862 -7.75 0.95 17.03
C VAL A 862 -8.67 0.93 18.23
N THR A 863 -9.94 0.61 18.02
CA THR A 863 -10.94 0.45 19.07
C THR A 863 -11.16 -1.03 19.37
N PHE A 864 -10.75 -1.49 20.55
CA PHE A 864 -11.02 -2.81 21.07
C PHE A 864 -12.35 -2.79 21.83
N LEU A 865 -13.37 -3.41 21.26
CA LEU A 865 -14.76 -3.30 21.71
C LEU A 865 -15.01 -4.12 22.98
N ASN A 866 -15.68 -3.52 23.97
CA ASN A 866 -16.07 -4.15 25.23
C ASN A 866 -14.88 -4.75 26.01
N VAL A 867 -13.74 -4.07 25.99
CA VAL A 867 -12.51 -4.48 26.68
C VAL A 867 -12.22 -3.51 27.82
N ASP A 868 -11.89 -4.05 29.00
CA ASP A 868 -11.34 -3.27 30.10
C ASP A 868 -9.83 -3.07 29.91
N LEU A 869 -9.32 -1.88 30.18
CA LEU A 869 -7.91 -1.52 29.98
C LEU A 869 -6.93 -2.40 30.77
N ASP A 870 -7.35 -3.02 31.87
CA ASP A 870 -6.51 -3.93 32.65
C ASP A 870 -6.23 -5.27 31.94
N VAL A 871 -7.03 -5.63 30.94
CA VAL A 871 -6.80 -6.76 30.03
C VAL A 871 -5.59 -6.48 29.14
N VAL A 872 -5.40 -5.24 28.68
CA VAL A 872 -4.31 -4.87 27.76
C VAL A 872 -2.98 -4.71 28.52
N THR A 873 -2.13 -5.74 28.43
CA THR A 873 -0.85 -5.80 29.16
C THR A 873 0.37 -5.83 28.24
N ALA A 874 1.55 -5.53 28.80
CA ALA A 874 2.82 -5.64 28.07
C ALA A 874 3.12 -7.08 27.58
N GLN A 875 2.42 -8.10 28.07
CA GLN A 875 2.58 -9.47 27.60
C GLN A 875 1.80 -9.75 26.30
N MET A 876 0.74 -8.98 26.02
CA MET A 876 0.00 -9.02 24.76
C MET A 876 0.78 -8.38 23.63
N LEU A 877 1.49 -7.28 23.92
CA LEU A 877 2.28 -6.57 22.93
C LEU A 877 3.46 -7.44 22.47
N MET A 878 3.54 -7.69 21.18
CA MET A 878 4.67 -8.34 20.53
C MET A 878 5.82 -7.34 20.38
N GLU A 879 7.06 -7.78 20.61
CA GLU A 879 8.21 -6.96 20.19
C GLU A 879 8.28 -7.01 18.68
N SER A 880 8.40 -5.85 18.02
CA SER A 880 8.61 -5.80 16.57
C SER A 880 9.89 -6.59 16.27
N GLN A 881 9.74 -7.84 15.87
CA GLN A 881 10.78 -8.52 15.13
C GLN A 881 10.88 -7.68 13.85
N GLY A 882 12.09 -7.25 13.46
CA GLY A 882 12.29 -6.67 12.13
C GLY A 882 11.64 -7.56 11.05
N PRO A 883 11.45 -7.05 9.82
CA PRO A 883 10.62 -7.70 8.81
C PRO A 883 10.91 -9.21 8.73
N LEU A 884 9.84 -9.98 8.94
CA LEU A 884 9.76 -11.45 9.01
C LEU A 884 11.04 -12.19 8.56
N ARG A 885 11.72 -12.85 9.50
CA ARG A 885 12.43 -14.10 9.15
C ARG A 885 11.39 -15.09 8.64
N ARG A 886 11.17 -15.13 7.32
CA ARG A 886 10.43 -16.26 6.74
C ARG A 886 11.23 -17.53 7.03
N PHE A 887 10.60 -18.47 7.73
CA PHE A 887 11.12 -19.82 7.88
C PHE A 887 11.45 -20.41 6.50
N PRO A 888 12.56 -21.17 6.36
CA PRO A 888 12.94 -21.74 5.08
C PRO A 888 11.85 -22.69 4.57
N LEU A 889 11.57 -22.60 3.27
CA LEU A 889 10.69 -23.46 2.45
C LEU A 889 10.93 -24.98 2.59
N SER A 890 11.91 -25.41 3.40
CA SER A 890 12.18 -26.80 3.72
C SER A 890 11.13 -27.49 4.60
N GLN A 891 10.16 -26.77 5.19
CA GLN A 891 9.10 -27.38 6.02
C GLN A 891 7.75 -27.61 5.31
N PHE A 892 7.64 -27.28 4.02
CA PHE A 892 6.42 -27.58 3.22
C PHE A 892 6.29 -29.06 2.78
N HIS A 893 7.22 -29.93 3.18
CA HIS A 893 7.19 -31.37 2.90
C HIS A 893 6.82 -32.19 4.15
N GLN A 894 5.61 -32.04 4.68
CA GLN A 894 5.12 -33.03 5.63
C GLN A 894 3.59 -33.20 5.73
N PHE A 895 2.81 -32.88 4.69
CA PHE A 895 1.37 -33.21 4.69
C PHE A 895 0.87 -33.59 3.29
N PHE A 896 1.31 -34.75 2.78
CA PHE A 896 0.54 -35.52 1.81
C PHE A 896 0.62 -37.02 2.18
N PRO A 897 -0.51 -37.76 2.17
CA PRO A 897 -0.48 -39.20 2.39
C PRO A 897 0.27 -39.91 1.25
N GLU A 898 0.97 -40.98 1.60
CA GLU A 898 1.79 -41.79 0.70
C GLU A 898 1.01 -42.27 -0.53
N GLY A 899 1.58 -42.04 -1.72
CA GLY A 899 1.30 -42.86 -2.89
C GLY A 899 1.06 -42.10 -4.19
N PHE A 900 2.10 -41.54 -4.80
CA PHE A 900 2.34 -41.55 -6.26
C PHE A 900 3.80 -41.15 -6.51
N GLY A 901 4.56 -42.01 -7.21
CA GLY A 901 6.01 -41.91 -7.35
C GLY A 901 6.47 -40.79 -8.28
N TRP A 902 7.51 -40.06 -7.86
CA TRP A 902 8.21 -39.07 -8.66
C TRP A 902 9.24 -39.73 -9.59
N CYS A 903 9.26 -39.34 -10.87
CA CYS A 903 10.41 -39.50 -11.75
C CYS A 903 11.34 -38.28 -11.64
N ALA A 904 12.64 -38.53 -11.64
CA ALA A 904 13.73 -37.58 -11.43
C ALA A 904 13.90 -36.54 -12.57
N PRO A 905 14.57 -35.39 -12.31
CA PRO A 905 14.67 -34.28 -13.23
C PRO A 905 15.87 -34.43 -14.17
N SER A 906 15.61 -34.74 -15.45
CA SER A 906 16.56 -34.44 -16.53
C SER A 906 15.82 -34.33 -17.86
N GLN A 907 15.42 -33.13 -18.24
CA GLN A 907 15.43 -32.62 -19.62
C GLN A 907 14.76 -31.24 -19.67
N ALA A 908 15.52 -30.27 -20.16
CA ALA A 908 15.07 -28.93 -20.47
C ALA A 908 13.95 -28.95 -21.51
N LEU A 909 12.85 -28.24 -21.23
CA LEU A 909 11.84 -27.87 -22.22
C LEU A 909 11.53 -26.37 -22.09
N SER A 910 11.63 -25.71 -23.25
CA SER A 910 11.52 -24.28 -23.50
C SER A 910 10.18 -23.66 -23.09
N TRP A 911 10.26 -22.43 -22.57
CA TRP A 911 9.17 -21.55 -22.08
C TRP A 911 8.11 -21.10 -23.11
N ARG A 912 7.92 -21.79 -24.24
CA ARG A 912 6.96 -21.40 -25.31
C ARG A 912 5.62 -22.15 -25.29
N ALA A 913 5.32 -22.94 -24.25
CA ALA A 913 4.09 -23.75 -24.19
C ALA A 913 3.07 -23.36 -23.11
N VAL A 914 3.33 -22.33 -22.29
CA VAL A 914 2.41 -21.91 -21.20
C VAL A 914 1.47 -20.76 -21.61
N GLN A 915 1.71 -20.09 -22.74
CA GLN A 915 0.88 -18.97 -23.21
C GLN A 915 -0.41 -19.36 -23.97
N ALA A 916 -0.79 -20.64 -24.03
CA ALA A 916 -1.91 -21.09 -24.88
C ALA A 916 -3.17 -21.61 -24.14
N VAL A 917 -3.28 -21.47 -22.81
CA VAL A 917 -4.42 -22.07 -22.06
C VAL A 917 -5.29 -21.08 -21.26
N THR A 918 -4.92 -19.82 -21.09
CA THR A 918 -5.75 -18.88 -20.29
C THR A 918 -6.74 -18.01 -21.10
N ASN A 919 -6.84 -18.19 -22.42
CA ASN A 919 -7.68 -17.32 -23.27
C ASN A 919 -9.06 -17.88 -23.65
N ARG A 920 -9.70 -18.69 -22.78
CA ARG A 920 -11.12 -19.04 -22.90
C ARG A 920 -11.77 -19.32 -21.55
N LEU A 921 -12.36 -18.30 -20.94
CA LEU A 921 -13.66 -18.36 -20.27
C LEU A 921 -14.11 -16.93 -19.90
N HIS A 922 -14.83 -16.30 -20.83
CA HIS A 922 -15.85 -15.31 -20.48
C HIS A 922 -17.00 -16.03 -19.76
N ILE A 923 -17.44 -15.51 -18.62
CA ILE A 923 -18.84 -15.24 -18.26
C ILE A 923 -18.86 -14.37 -16.98
N SER A 924 -19.69 -13.34 -17.05
CA SER A 924 -20.15 -12.37 -16.05
C SER A 924 -20.13 -12.81 -14.57
N ILE A 925 -19.60 -11.95 -13.70
CA ILE A 925 -20.32 -11.02 -12.80
C ILE A 925 -19.38 -9.82 -12.57
#